data_AF-A0A7Y9HZK0-F1
#
_entry.id   AF-A0A7Y9HZK0-F1
#
_cell.length_a   1.000
_cell.length_b   1.000
_cell.length_c   1.000
_cell.angle_alpha   90.00
_cell.angle_beta   90.00
_cell.angle_gamma   90.00
#
_symmetry.space_group_name_H-M   'P 1'
#
loop_
_entity.id
_entity.type
_entity.pdbx_description
1 polymer ?
#
loop_
_entity_poly.entity_id
_entity_poly.type
_entity_poly.pdbx_seq_one_letter_code
_entity_poly.pdbx_strand_id
1 'polypeptide(L)'
;MINIRKYPGLNPNSKIIADLDMTFYKALKTAFERGQKSIWQRILQHNQTQVIIAISKDSLPVLQQSIFLPVYFFHVAKKNQEVVNELVKDTALSYKTISYAFRSDARPANLPEISDYIINKFIEGVLAFFHTILFIEDEKVLLNAINELNQMNDDKYDAHTRFKIEDIINGGGTQEQAKALRFQEDLKSLYAITQRRAILGLKSWIMFLYSLNEMPEDRLLLLEVNIELQYQFFEDLLSDVIFIRKYNHVSYLGLSDWDYTERQDMKVYSPPSVYDWLLHGLCLYLLKGNAPHVMMSVILDDDDHAFLFEAVKKQLDEYKLNLPKWYRLFGLAGDSKLTSEQEKNQILESYEERTRKILTVFEQLKINHDVRQNQELVAESLDIQRINEFKERLKLAWKKQCFIYDLFDHFQNVVIKKSEKGLQFFGANILLPRFKMMFVENNFQQIYGSADLAADIGRRTSNSFLSLLTPMSVDAPLVEDLVANLDKHIKDLTDKGFPPNLIIIPPEFSYRTGLLKLPDFKQKVNPEDLSDFGSYRDIPIVTFYSGVLSNQVILTKFDMAFELDIYQNKEWYDNRLYLNLKELSEGDINKEFEKDKAAWKKDEKGFDLTDAQAKLRIETSLYLEIWSKGRFRIKEPKAFEIFKLKI
;
A
#
# COMPACT_ATOMS: atom_id res chain seq x y z
N MET A 1 2.64 23.37 -28.62
CA MET A 1 3.47 22.66 -29.62
C MET A 1 3.89 21.35 -28.96
N ILE A 2 3.40 20.18 -29.40
CA ILE A 2 3.70 18.92 -28.71
C ILE A 2 5.18 18.56 -28.95
N ASN A 3 5.88 18.32 -27.85
CA ASN A 3 7.31 18.05 -27.82
C ASN A 3 7.56 16.62 -28.33
N ILE A 4 8.09 16.49 -29.55
CA ILE A 4 8.49 15.21 -30.13
C ILE A 4 9.67 14.69 -29.31
N ARG A 5 9.43 13.78 -28.36
CA ARG A 5 10.50 13.04 -27.69
C ARG A 5 11.27 12.24 -28.74
N LYS A 6 12.56 12.56 -28.89
CA LYS A 6 13.51 11.72 -29.62
C LYS A 6 13.58 10.36 -28.95
N TYR A 7 13.09 9.33 -29.62
CA TYR A 7 13.38 7.95 -29.28
C TYR A 7 14.87 7.67 -29.55
N PRO A 8 15.66 7.16 -28.58
CA PRO A 8 17.03 6.74 -28.83
C PRO A 8 17.03 5.35 -29.45
N GLY A 9 17.51 5.25 -30.70
CA GLY A 9 17.67 3.99 -31.43
C GLY A 9 16.86 3.91 -32.73
N LEU A 10 17.04 4.87 -33.65
CA LEU A 10 16.31 4.87 -34.92
C LEU A 10 16.99 3.95 -35.96
N ASN A 11 16.34 2.83 -36.25
CA ASN A 11 16.49 2.06 -37.49
C ASN A 11 16.35 3.03 -38.70
N PRO A 12 17.18 2.98 -39.77
CA PRO A 12 17.07 3.89 -40.92
C PRO A 12 15.65 4.09 -41.48
N ASN A 13 14.81 3.05 -41.41
CA ASN A 13 13.41 3.12 -41.82
C ASN A 13 12.56 4.07 -40.97
N SER A 14 12.84 4.18 -39.66
CA SER A 14 12.09 5.04 -38.73
C SER A 14 12.29 6.54 -38.97
N LYS A 15 13.43 6.94 -39.54
CA LYS A 15 13.70 8.35 -39.93
C LYS A 15 12.94 8.74 -41.19
N ILE A 16 12.93 7.85 -42.21
CA ILE A 16 12.15 8.03 -43.45
C ILE A 16 10.66 8.12 -43.13
N ILE A 17 10.20 7.24 -42.23
CA ILE A 17 8.84 7.20 -41.66
C ILE A 17 8.52 8.55 -40.98
N ALA A 18 9.32 9.03 -40.02
CA ALA A 18 9.07 10.31 -39.36
C ALA A 18 9.04 11.52 -40.33
N ASP A 19 9.87 11.52 -41.37
CA ASP A 19 9.89 12.58 -42.39
C ASP A 19 8.62 12.55 -43.28
N LEU A 20 8.04 11.36 -43.53
CA LEU A 20 6.76 11.20 -44.24
C LEU A 20 5.59 11.76 -43.42
N ASP A 21 5.54 11.51 -42.11
CA ASP A 21 4.47 12.02 -41.23
C ASP A 21 4.43 13.55 -41.21
N MET A 22 5.61 14.16 -41.05
CA MET A 22 5.74 15.62 -41.10
C MET A 22 5.35 16.19 -42.48
N THR A 23 5.56 15.43 -43.55
CA THR A 23 5.19 15.83 -44.91
C THR A 23 3.68 15.74 -45.12
N PHE A 24 3.02 14.65 -44.71
CA PHE A 24 1.56 14.52 -44.77
C PHE A 24 0.86 15.57 -43.91
N TYR A 25 1.35 15.81 -42.68
CA TYR A 25 0.82 16.86 -41.83
C TYR A 25 0.95 18.25 -42.46
N LYS A 26 2.13 18.60 -42.98
CA LYS A 26 2.34 19.88 -43.68
C LYS A 26 1.46 20.01 -44.91
N ALA A 27 1.30 18.93 -45.69
CA ALA A 27 0.46 18.92 -46.88
C ALA A 27 -1.02 19.13 -46.53
N LEU A 28 -1.52 18.43 -45.51
CA LEU A 28 -2.88 18.62 -44.98
C LEU A 28 -3.10 20.04 -44.49
N LYS A 29 -2.20 20.56 -43.65
CA LYS A 29 -2.27 21.92 -43.13
C LYS A 29 -2.27 22.96 -44.25
N THR A 30 -1.39 22.81 -45.23
CA THR A 30 -1.31 23.71 -46.40
C THR A 30 -2.56 23.64 -47.26
N ALA A 31 -3.09 22.44 -47.53
CA ALA A 31 -4.31 22.26 -48.30
C ALA A 31 -5.52 22.87 -47.58
N PHE A 32 -5.59 22.72 -46.26
CA PHE A 32 -6.61 23.33 -45.42
C PHE A 32 -6.52 24.86 -45.41
N GLU A 33 -5.34 25.43 -45.15
CA GLU A 33 -5.10 26.88 -45.14
C GLU A 33 -5.41 27.54 -46.50
N ARG A 34 -5.30 26.78 -47.59
CA ARG A 34 -5.62 27.23 -48.96
C ARG A 34 -7.05 26.92 -49.41
N GLY A 35 -7.90 26.36 -48.55
CA GLY A 35 -9.29 26.00 -48.89
C GLY A 35 -9.43 24.91 -49.95
N GLN A 36 -8.40 24.06 -50.14
CA GLN A 36 -8.36 23.06 -51.21
C GLN A 36 -9.04 21.76 -50.77
N LYS A 37 -10.38 21.77 -50.73
CA LYS A 37 -11.24 20.67 -50.26
C LYS A 37 -10.88 19.29 -50.84
N SER A 38 -10.77 19.21 -52.16
CA SER A 38 -10.49 17.96 -52.86
C SER A 38 -9.14 17.33 -52.52
N ILE A 39 -8.16 18.13 -52.08
CA ILE A 39 -6.80 17.66 -51.78
C ILE A 39 -6.77 17.00 -50.40
N TRP A 40 -7.31 17.64 -49.37
CA TRP A 40 -7.31 17.02 -48.04
C TRP A 40 -8.25 15.81 -47.96
N GLN A 41 -9.38 15.80 -48.68
CA GLN A 41 -10.24 14.61 -48.82
C GLN A 41 -9.48 13.42 -49.41
N ARG A 42 -8.69 13.63 -50.47
CA ARG A 42 -7.84 12.58 -51.07
C ARG A 42 -6.77 12.08 -50.12
N ILE A 43 -6.19 12.96 -49.30
CA ILE A 43 -5.21 12.56 -48.28
C ILE A 43 -5.87 11.67 -47.22
N LEU A 44 -7.08 12.01 -46.76
CA LEU A 44 -7.84 11.18 -45.81
C LEU A 44 -8.19 9.82 -46.42
N GLN A 45 -8.71 9.78 -47.65
CA GLN A 45 -8.99 8.51 -48.36
C GLN A 45 -7.74 7.65 -48.54
N HIS A 46 -6.61 8.29 -48.89
CA HIS A 46 -5.33 7.59 -48.97
C HIS A 46 -4.92 7.02 -47.61
N ASN A 47 -5.06 7.80 -46.54
CA ASN A 47 -4.77 7.37 -45.18
C ASN A 47 -5.63 6.16 -44.75
N GLN A 48 -6.93 6.19 -45.02
CA GLN A 48 -7.84 5.06 -44.77
C GLN A 48 -7.36 3.80 -45.50
N THR A 49 -6.95 3.95 -46.76
CA THR A 49 -6.38 2.85 -47.56
C THR A 49 -5.09 2.32 -46.94
N GLN A 50 -4.22 3.21 -46.43
CA GLN A 50 -2.98 2.80 -45.76
C GLN A 50 -3.23 2.07 -44.45
N VAL A 51 -4.24 2.48 -43.65
CA VAL A 51 -4.63 1.76 -42.43
C VAL A 51 -5.08 0.34 -42.77
N ILE A 52 -5.94 0.18 -43.79
CA ILE A 52 -6.40 -1.16 -44.25
C ILE A 52 -5.22 -2.01 -44.73
N ILE A 53 -4.33 -1.43 -45.55
CA ILE A 53 -3.13 -2.14 -46.04
C ILE A 53 -2.24 -2.54 -44.86
N ALA A 54 -2.02 -1.65 -43.90
CA ALA A 54 -1.20 -1.90 -42.73
C ALA A 54 -1.75 -3.06 -41.91
N ILE A 55 -3.06 -3.10 -41.67
CA ILE A 55 -3.72 -4.20 -40.96
C ILE A 55 -3.59 -5.50 -41.77
N SER A 56 -3.86 -5.48 -43.07
CA SER A 56 -3.78 -6.67 -43.93
C SER A 56 -2.38 -7.27 -44.04
N LYS A 57 -1.35 -6.42 -43.87
CA LYS A 57 0.07 -6.79 -43.95
C LYS A 57 0.74 -6.89 -42.58
N ASP A 58 -0.02 -6.79 -41.49
CA ASP A 58 0.49 -6.79 -40.12
C ASP A 58 1.63 -5.77 -39.89
N SER A 59 1.52 -4.59 -40.51
CA SER A 59 2.56 -3.55 -40.51
C SER A 59 2.33 -2.51 -39.43
N LEU A 60 2.87 -2.77 -38.23
CA LEU A 60 2.76 -1.86 -37.10
C LEU A 60 3.30 -0.45 -37.39
N PRO A 61 4.47 -0.27 -38.05
CA PRO A 61 4.99 1.06 -38.34
C PRO A 61 4.04 1.89 -39.20
N VAL A 62 3.47 1.32 -40.27
CA VAL A 62 2.55 2.05 -41.17
C VAL A 62 1.23 2.38 -40.47
N LEU A 63 0.74 1.48 -39.61
CA LEU A 63 -0.45 1.72 -38.82
C LEU A 63 -0.23 2.88 -37.83
N GLN A 64 0.89 2.88 -37.11
CA GLN A 64 1.23 3.92 -36.14
C GLN A 64 1.24 5.32 -36.76
N GLN A 65 1.72 5.44 -38.00
CA GLN A 65 1.72 6.70 -38.74
C GLN A 65 0.32 7.13 -39.18
N SER A 66 -0.45 6.16 -39.66
CA SER A 66 -1.70 6.45 -40.35
C SER A 66 -2.85 6.69 -39.37
N ILE A 67 -2.93 5.93 -38.27
CA ILE A 67 -4.11 5.89 -37.41
C ILE A 67 -4.33 7.18 -36.60
N PHE A 68 -3.30 7.98 -36.34
CA PHE A 68 -3.44 9.27 -35.63
C PHE A 68 -3.60 10.48 -36.55
N LEU A 69 -3.50 10.29 -37.88
CA LEU A 69 -3.64 11.40 -38.83
C LEU A 69 -4.97 12.16 -38.70
N PRO A 70 -6.13 11.49 -38.49
CA PRO A 70 -7.39 12.20 -38.26
C PRO A 70 -7.37 13.07 -37.00
N VAL A 71 -6.73 12.61 -35.91
CA VAL A 71 -6.57 13.40 -34.67
C VAL A 71 -5.77 14.67 -34.92
N TYR A 72 -4.63 14.56 -35.62
CA TYR A 72 -3.83 15.72 -35.98
C TYR A 72 -4.59 16.69 -36.89
N PHE A 73 -5.36 16.16 -37.86
CA PHE A 73 -6.11 17.00 -38.78
C PHE A 73 -7.27 17.71 -38.07
N PHE A 74 -7.93 17.06 -37.11
CA PHE A 74 -8.95 17.69 -36.28
C PHE A 74 -8.40 18.96 -35.58
N HIS A 75 -7.22 18.88 -34.97
CA HIS A 75 -6.60 20.04 -34.31
C HIS A 75 -6.26 21.19 -35.27
N VAL A 76 -5.92 20.88 -36.53
CA VAL A 76 -5.70 21.88 -37.58
C VAL A 76 -7.04 22.49 -38.02
N ALA A 77 -8.07 21.65 -38.18
CA ALA A 77 -9.36 22.04 -38.71
C ALA A 77 -10.30 22.67 -37.67
N LYS A 78 -9.98 22.63 -36.37
CA LYS A 78 -10.88 23.02 -35.26
C LYS A 78 -11.55 24.40 -35.37
N LYS A 79 -11.01 25.30 -36.19
CA LYS A 79 -11.58 26.64 -36.46
C LYS A 79 -12.62 26.68 -37.59
N ASN A 80 -12.80 25.59 -38.33
CA ASN A 80 -13.74 25.48 -39.45
C ASN A 80 -14.71 24.32 -39.18
N GLN A 81 -15.91 24.66 -38.72
CA GLN A 81 -16.90 23.68 -38.28
C GLN A 81 -17.38 22.77 -39.41
N GLU A 82 -17.50 23.26 -40.65
CA GLU A 82 -17.92 22.44 -41.79
C GLU A 82 -16.91 21.30 -42.05
N VAL A 83 -15.61 21.64 -42.06
CA VAL A 83 -14.54 20.67 -42.29
C VAL A 83 -14.42 19.69 -41.12
N VAL A 84 -14.54 20.18 -39.88
CA VAL A 84 -14.58 19.31 -38.68
C VAL A 84 -15.73 18.32 -38.79
N ASN A 85 -16.92 18.80 -39.15
CA ASN A 85 -18.11 17.96 -39.24
C ASN A 85 -17.97 16.85 -40.30
N GLU A 86 -17.34 17.16 -41.44
CA GLU A 86 -17.09 16.18 -42.50
C GLU A 86 -16.01 15.17 -42.09
N LEU A 87 -14.89 15.65 -41.54
CA LEU A 87 -13.81 14.80 -41.01
C LEU A 87 -14.33 13.79 -40.00
N VAL A 88 -15.20 14.24 -39.09
CA VAL A 88 -15.69 13.41 -37.99
C VAL A 88 -16.58 12.29 -38.51
N LYS A 89 -17.49 12.61 -39.43
CA LYS A 89 -18.37 11.63 -40.08
C LYS A 89 -17.56 10.58 -40.85
N ASP A 90 -16.65 11.04 -41.71
CA ASP A 90 -15.88 10.15 -42.59
C ASP A 90 -14.93 9.25 -41.79
N THR A 91 -14.30 9.80 -40.75
CA THR A 91 -13.37 9.04 -39.90
C THR A 91 -14.10 7.99 -39.07
N ALA A 92 -15.21 8.37 -38.42
CA ALA A 92 -15.99 7.44 -37.61
C ALA A 92 -16.53 6.27 -38.45
N LEU A 93 -17.08 6.57 -39.63
CA LEU A 93 -17.53 5.55 -40.59
C LEU A 93 -16.39 4.65 -41.07
N SER A 94 -15.22 5.23 -41.34
CA SER A 94 -14.05 4.46 -41.77
C SER A 94 -13.57 3.52 -40.67
N TYR A 95 -13.47 3.97 -39.43
CA TYR A 95 -13.05 3.12 -38.31
C TYR A 95 -14.03 1.98 -38.07
N LYS A 96 -15.33 2.23 -38.20
CA LYS A 96 -16.32 1.15 -38.18
C LYS A 96 -16.10 0.16 -39.31
N THR A 97 -15.93 0.65 -40.54
CA THR A 97 -15.69 -0.21 -41.70
C THR A 97 -14.45 -1.10 -41.50
N ILE A 98 -13.39 -0.53 -40.92
CA ILE A 98 -12.15 -1.27 -40.60
C ILE A 98 -12.37 -2.23 -39.42
N SER A 99 -13.16 -1.87 -38.40
CA SER A 99 -13.48 -2.75 -37.27
C SER A 99 -14.10 -4.07 -37.72
N TYR A 100 -14.95 -4.05 -38.75
CA TYR A 100 -15.50 -5.27 -39.33
C TYR A 100 -14.43 -6.21 -39.89
N ALA A 101 -13.29 -5.71 -40.38
CA ALA A 101 -12.19 -6.56 -40.85
C ALA A 101 -11.48 -7.34 -39.73
N PHE A 102 -11.59 -6.89 -38.47
CA PHE A 102 -11.07 -7.60 -37.30
C PHE A 102 -12.00 -8.69 -36.78
N ARG A 103 -13.28 -8.69 -37.19
CA ARG A 103 -14.25 -9.69 -36.75
C ARG A 103 -14.09 -11.00 -37.51
N SER A 104 -13.98 -12.11 -36.77
CA SER A 104 -13.70 -13.44 -37.32
C SER A 104 -14.75 -13.92 -38.34
N ASP A 105 -16.02 -13.57 -38.14
CA ASP A 105 -17.16 -13.88 -39.02
C ASP A 105 -17.18 -13.07 -40.33
N ALA A 106 -16.51 -11.92 -40.36
CA ALA A 106 -16.38 -11.08 -41.56
C ALA A 106 -15.03 -11.31 -42.29
N ARG A 107 -14.16 -12.18 -41.74
CA ARG A 107 -12.80 -12.37 -42.22
C ARG A 107 -12.68 -13.52 -43.21
N PRO A 108 -12.08 -13.31 -44.40
CA PRO A 108 -11.73 -14.40 -45.30
C PRO A 108 -10.79 -15.42 -44.64
N ALA A 109 -11.08 -16.72 -44.78
CA ALA A 109 -10.34 -17.83 -44.17
C ALA A 109 -8.83 -17.90 -44.52
N ASN A 110 -8.39 -17.17 -45.56
CA ASN A 110 -7.03 -17.22 -46.10
C ASN A 110 -6.13 -16.08 -45.60
N LEU A 111 -6.58 -15.23 -44.68
CA LEU A 111 -5.76 -14.15 -44.13
C LEU A 111 -5.01 -14.60 -42.85
N PRO A 112 -3.70 -14.29 -42.70
CA PRO A 112 -2.92 -14.65 -41.52
C PRO A 112 -3.44 -13.93 -40.27
N GLU A 113 -3.46 -14.57 -39.09
CA GLU A 113 -3.90 -13.93 -37.84
C GLU A 113 -3.26 -12.54 -37.65
N ILE A 114 -4.07 -11.55 -37.26
CA ILE A 114 -3.58 -10.18 -37.06
C ILE A 114 -2.93 -10.15 -35.68
N SER A 115 -1.74 -9.57 -35.58
CA SER A 115 -1.04 -9.51 -34.28
C SER A 115 -1.79 -8.64 -33.26
N ASP A 116 -1.65 -9.02 -31.99
CA ASP A 116 -2.19 -8.28 -30.84
C ASP A 116 -1.74 -6.81 -30.82
N TYR A 117 -0.53 -6.54 -31.31
CA TYR A 117 0.02 -5.18 -31.41
C TYR A 117 -0.75 -4.32 -32.40
N ILE A 118 -1.18 -4.88 -33.55
CA ILE A 118 -2.01 -4.16 -34.52
C ILE A 118 -3.39 -3.86 -33.95
N ILE A 119 -4.03 -4.83 -33.28
CA ILE A 119 -5.34 -4.65 -32.64
C ILE A 119 -5.27 -3.52 -31.61
N ASN A 120 -4.32 -3.61 -30.67
CA ASN A 120 -4.15 -2.59 -29.63
C ASN A 120 -3.88 -1.20 -30.23
N LYS A 121 -3.00 -1.09 -31.23
CA LYS A 121 -2.66 0.19 -31.84
C LYS A 121 -3.81 0.80 -32.64
N PHE A 122 -4.59 -0.05 -33.32
CA PHE A 122 -5.81 0.40 -34.00
C PHE A 122 -6.81 0.98 -32.99
N ILE A 123 -7.10 0.24 -31.91
CA ILE A 123 -8.05 0.69 -30.88
C ILE A 123 -7.55 1.94 -30.16
N GLU A 124 -6.25 2.05 -29.89
CA GLU A 124 -5.65 3.28 -29.36
C GLU A 124 -5.93 4.50 -30.25
N GLY A 125 -5.77 4.37 -31.57
CA GLY A 125 -6.05 5.46 -32.51
C GLY A 125 -7.55 5.79 -32.64
N VAL A 126 -8.42 4.79 -32.59
CA VAL A 126 -9.88 4.98 -32.50
C VAL A 126 -10.22 5.76 -31.23
N LEU A 127 -9.69 5.31 -30.08
CA LEU A 127 -9.96 5.91 -28.79
C LEU A 127 -9.43 7.35 -28.70
N ALA A 128 -8.22 7.62 -29.22
CA ALA A 128 -7.65 8.96 -29.29
C ALA A 128 -8.50 9.92 -30.14
N PHE A 129 -9.05 9.43 -31.25
CA PHE A 129 -10.00 10.19 -32.05
C PHE A 129 -11.28 10.49 -31.28
N PHE A 130 -11.89 9.49 -30.64
CA PHE A 130 -13.11 9.70 -29.85
C PHE A 130 -12.90 10.66 -28.67
N HIS A 131 -11.78 10.54 -27.95
CA HIS A 131 -11.36 11.50 -26.93
C HIS A 131 -11.29 12.94 -27.48
N THR A 132 -10.72 13.11 -28.67
CA THR A 132 -10.55 14.43 -29.28
C THR A 132 -11.88 15.07 -29.70
N ILE A 133 -12.81 14.28 -30.24
CA ILE A 133 -14.10 14.79 -30.72
C ILE A 133 -15.12 15.05 -29.60
N LEU A 134 -14.82 14.64 -28.35
CA LEU A 134 -15.66 14.94 -27.18
C LEU A 134 -15.92 16.44 -26.97
N PHE A 135 -15.13 17.32 -27.59
CA PHE A 135 -15.21 18.78 -27.45
C PHE A 135 -15.82 19.50 -28.65
N ILE A 136 -16.43 18.79 -29.60
CA ILE A 136 -17.11 19.40 -30.75
C ILE A 136 -18.40 20.12 -30.32
N GLU A 137 -18.72 21.27 -30.91
CA GLU A 137 -19.95 22.01 -30.61
C GLU A 137 -21.21 21.37 -31.23
N ASP A 138 -21.10 20.80 -32.44
CA ASP A 138 -22.21 20.12 -33.14
C ASP A 138 -22.54 18.74 -32.52
N GLU A 139 -23.54 18.72 -31.64
CA GLU A 139 -24.02 17.51 -30.95
C GLU A 139 -24.52 16.44 -31.92
N LYS A 140 -25.18 16.82 -33.02
CA LYS A 140 -25.72 15.84 -33.98
C LYS A 140 -24.59 15.07 -34.66
N VAL A 141 -23.50 15.76 -35.00
CA VAL A 141 -22.32 15.12 -35.58
C VAL A 141 -21.63 14.22 -34.56
N LEU A 142 -21.49 14.68 -33.31
CA LEU A 142 -20.92 13.87 -32.24
C LEU A 142 -21.73 12.59 -31.98
N LEU A 143 -23.06 12.70 -31.89
CA LEU A 143 -23.95 11.55 -31.70
C LEU A 143 -23.88 10.54 -32.84
N ASN A 144 -23.82 11.02 -34.09
CA ASN A 144 -23.63 10.13 -35.23
C ASN A 144 -22.31 9.37 -35.13
N ALA A 145 -21.21 10.04 -34.75
CA ALA A 145 -19.91 9.39 -34.58
C ALA A 145 -19.94 8.36 -33.44
N ILE A 146 -20.59 8.67 -32.32
CA ILE A 146 -20.77 7.74 -31.20
C ILE A 146 -21.61 6.52 -31.62
N ASN A 147 -22.64 6.72 -32.43
CA ASN A 147 -23.41 5.62 -32.98
C ASN A 147 -22.55 4.71 -33.89
N GLU A 148 -21.60 5.27 -34.64
CA GLU A 148 -20.63 4.43 -35.37
C GLU A 148 -19.69 3.69 -34.42
N LEU A 149 -19.26 4.29 -33.30
CA LEU A 149 -18.45 3.63 -32.25
C LEU A 149 -19.18 2.43 -31.64
N ASN A 150 -20.44 2.58 -31.26
CA ASN A 150 -21.22 1.50 -30.68
C ASN A 150 -21.36 0.33 -31.67
N GLN A 151 -21.56 0.63 -32.96
CA GLN A 151 -21.65 -0.39 -34.00
C GLN A 151 -20.32 -1.14 -34.24
N MET A 152 -19.19 -0.64 -33.71
CA MET A 152 -17.91 -1.35 -33.75
C MET A 152 -17.87 -2.49 -32.71
N ASN A 153 -18.75 -2.52 -31.70
CA ASN A 153 -18.79 -3.56 -30.66
C ASN A 153 -19.10 -4.95 -31.25
N ASP A 154 -18.37 -5.96 -30.80
CA ASP A 154 -18.70 -7.38 -31.01
C ASP A 154 -19.39 -7.90 -29.74
N ASP A 155 -20.69 -8.20 -29.81
CA ASP A 155 -21.54 -8.59 -28.67
C ASP A 155 -21.31 -10.03 -28.18
N LYS A 156 -20.21 -10.66 -28.57
CA LYS A 156 -19.84 -12.01 -28.13
C LYS A 156 -19.34 -11.97 -26.68
N TYR A 157 -20.26 -11.73 -25.75
CA TYR A 157 -20.04 -11.99 -24.33
C TYR A 157 -20.12 -13.49 -24.09
N ASP A 158 -18.96 -14.10 -23.89
CA ASP A 158 -18.88 -15.53 -23.70
C ASP A 158 -19.14 -15.93 -22.24
N ALA A 159 -20.41 -16.06 -21.88
CA ALA A 159 -20.81 -16.65 -20.59
C ALA A 159 -20.18 -18.04 -20.35
N HIS A 160 -19.78 -18.73 -21.41
CA HIS A 160 -19.09 -20.02 -21.34
C HIS A 160 -17.74 -19.94 -20.61
N THR A 161 -16.98 -18.84 -20.76
CA THR A 161 -15.72 -18.65 -20.03
C THR A 161 -15.94 -18.62 -18.52
N ARG A 162 -17.00 -17.94 -18.06
CA ARG A 162 -17.39 -17.94 -16.65
C ARG A 162 -17.74 -19.35 -16.16
N PHE A 163 -18.58 -20.07 -16.89
CA PHE A 163 -18.97 -21.43 -16.50
C PHE A 163 -17.77 -22.39 -16.44
N LYS A 164 -16.83 -22.29 -17.37
CA LYS A 164 -15.59 -23.08 -17.32
C LYS A 164 -14.71 -22.73 -16.11
N ILE A 165 -14.61 -21.45 -15.75
CA ILE A 165 -13.90 -21.04 -14.54
C ILE A 165 -14.59 -21.61 -13.31
N GLU A 166 -15.92 -21.53 -13.27
CA GLU A 166 -16.72 -22.10 -12.20
C GLU A 166 -16.55 -23.63 -12.08
N ASP A 167 -16.55 -24.35 -13.20
CA ASP A 167 -16.31 -25.79 -13.25
C ASP A 167 -14.90 -26.17 -12.74
N ILE A 168 -13.88 -25.37 -13.06
CA ILE A 168 -12.52 -25.56 -12.54
C ILE A 168 -12.52 -25.39 -11.03
N ILE A 169 -13.06 -24.28 -10.51
CA ILE A 169 -13.04 -23.98 -9.08
C ILE A 169 -13.87 -25.00 -8.29
N ASN A 170 -15.07 -25.31 -8.74
CA ASN A 170 -15.96 -26.29 -8.08
C ASN A 170 -15.45 -27.73 -8.21
N GLY A 171 -14.69 -28.04 -9.27
CA GLY A 171 -14.04 -29.33 -9.48
C GLY A 171 -12.75 -29.53 -8.67
N GLY A 172 -12.36 -28.58 -7.82
CA GLY A 172 -11.14 -28.64 -7.01
C GLY A 172 -9.86 -28.20 -7.73
N GLY A 173 -9.98 -27.53 -8.87
CA GLY A 173 -8.88 -26.90 -9.58
C GLY A 173 -8.35 -25.65 -8.88
N THR A 174 -7.18 -25.16 -9.31
CA THR A 174 -6.50 -24.02 -8.68
C THR A 174 -6.85 -22.68 -9.34
N GLN A 175 -6.61 -21.58 -8.62
CA GLN A 175 -6.77 -20.21 -9.13
C GLN A 175 -5.83 -19.95 -10.34
N GLU A 176 -4.64 -20.55 -10.37
CA GLU A 176 -3.71 -20.44 -11.50
C GLU A 176 -4.28 -21.09 -12.76
N GLN A 177 -4.94 -22.24 -12.62
CA GLN A 177 -5.61 -22.91 -13.75
C GLN A 177 -6.75 -22.05 -14.29
N ALA A 178 -7.56 -21.47 -13.41
CA ALA A 178 -8.63 -20.55 -13.78
C ALA A 178 -8.12 -19.27 -14.45
N LYS A 179 -7.02 -18.68 -13.94
CA LYS A 179 -6.32 -17.53 -14.54
C LYS A 179 -5.76 -17.85 -15.93
N ALA A 180 -5.13 -19.01 -16.09
CA ALA A 180 -4.57 -19.44 -17.37
C ALA A 180 -5.68 -19.64 -18.41
N LEU A 181 -6.80 -20.26 -18.03
CA LEU A 181 -7.97 -20.39 -18.90
C LEU A 181 -8.52 -19.01 -19.29
N ARG A 182 -8.71 -18.13 -18.31
CA ARG A 182 -9.22 -16.77 -18.57
C ARG A 182 -8.33 -16.03 -19.56
N PHE A 183 -7.01 -16.09 -19.37
CA PHE A 183 -6.05 -15.49 -20.29
C PHE A 183 -6.18 -16.06 -21.72
N GLN A 184 -6.33 -17.38 -21.86
CA GLN A 184 -6.53 -18.01 -23.17
C GLN A 184 -7.84 -17.60 -23.84
N GLU A 185 -8.93 -17.51 -23.09
CA GLU A 185 -10.22 -17.06 -23.64
C GLU A 185 -10.21 -15.56 -23.97
N ASP A 186 -9.53 -14.74 -23.16
CA ASP A 186 -9.35 -13.32 -23.41
C ASP A 186 -8.53 -13.09 -24.71
N LEU A 187 -7.52 -13.92 -25.01
CA LEU A 187 -6.78 -13.86 -26.28
C LEU A 187 -7.65 -14.16 -27.50
N LYS A 188 -8.58 -15.12 -27.40
CA LYS A 188 -9.51 -15.42 -28.51
C LYS A 188 -10.49 -14.28 -28.79
N SER A 189 -10.75 -13.44 -27.78
CA SER A 189 -11.69 -12.32 -27.84
C SER A 189 -11.00 -10.96 -27.67
N LEU A 190 -9.70 -10.89 -28.01
CA LEU A 190 -8.84 -9.73 -27.69
C LEU A 190 -9.40 -8.41 -28.23
N TYR A 191 -9.92 -8.41 -29.46
CA TYR A 191 -10.52 -7.22 -30.06
C TYR A 191 -11.70 -6.70 -29.23
N ALA A 192 -12.67 -7.57 -28.91
CA ALA A 192 -13.85 -7.20 -28.14
C ALA A 192 -13.49 -6.69 -26.73
N ILE A 193 -12.57 -7.36 -26.06
CA ILE A 193 -12.10 -6.97 -24.72
C ILE A 193 -11.37 -5.63 -24.74
N THR A 194 -10.46 -5.44 -25.69
CA THR A 194 -9.69 -4.19 -25.82
C THR A 194 -10.62 -3.02 -26.15
N GLN A 195 -11.63 -3.25 -26.98
CA GLN A 195 -12.63 -2.25 -27.29
C GLN A 195 -13.49 -1.90 -26.08
N ARG A 196 -13.97 -2.89 -25.32
CA ARG A 196 -14.75 -2.68 -24.09
C ARG A 196 -13.95 -1.86 -23.07
N ARG A 197 -12.66 -2.16 -22.90
CA ARG A 197 -11.73 -1.37 -22.06
C ARG A 197 -11.56 0.06 -22.55
N ALA A 198 -11.48 0.27 -23.87
CA ALA A 198 -11.43 1.60 -24.46
C ALA A 198 -12.70 2.42 -24.14
N ILE A 199 -13.88 1.81 -24.26
CA ILE A 199 -15.16 2.44 -23.92
C ILE A 199 -15.25 2.73 -22.42
N LEU A 200 -14.83 1.80 -21.55
CA LEU A 200 -14.74 2.05 -20.11
C LEU A 200 -13.82 3.25 -19.81
N GLY A 201 -12.68 3.35 -20.48
CA GLY A 201 -11.78 4.50 -20.40
C GLY A 201 -12.48 5.80 -20.79
N LEU A 202 -13.15 5.83 -21.94
CA LEU A 202 -13.89 7.00 -22.42
C LEU A 202 -15.01 7.43 -21.46
N LYS A 203 -15.82 6.48 -20.98
CA LYS A 203 -16.89 6.75 -20.00
C LYS A 203 -16.32 7.28 -18.68
N SER A 204 -15.22 6.72 -18.21
CA SER A 204 -14.61 7.19 -16.95
C SER A 204 -14.05 8.60 -17.11
N TRP A 205 -13.46 8.91 -18.26
CA TRP A 205 -12.92 10.23 -18.56
C TRP A 205 -13.99 11.31 -18.62
N ILE A 206 -15.12 11.10 -19.30
CA ILE A 206 -16.20 12.11 -19.36
C ILE A 206 -16.78 12.41 -17.97
N MET A 207 -16.84 11.40 -17.09
CA MET A 207 -17.27 11.58 -15.70
C MET A 207 -16.25 12.37 -14.87
N PHE A 208 -14.96 12.13 -15.10
CA PHE A 208 -13.89 12.92 -14.51
C PHE A 208 -13.91 14.38 -14.97
N LEU A 209 -14.10 14.65 -16.27
CA LEU A 209 -14.25 16.01 -16.78
C LEU A 209 -15.44 16.73 -16.11
N TYR A 210 -16.57 16.02 -15.94
CA TYR A 210 -17.70 16.56 -15.20
C TYR A 210 -17.37 16.82 -13.73
N SER A 211 -16.61 15.94 -13.07
CA SER A 211 -16.20 16.15 -11.67
C SER A 211 -15.42 17.46 -11.50
N LEU A 212 -14.60 17.82 -12.49
CA LEU A 212 -13.83 19.07 -12.57
C LEU A 212 -14.61 20.29 -13.09
N ASN A 213 -15.87 20.14 -13.49
CA ASN A 213 -16.69 21.16 -14.15
C ASN A 213 -16.21 21.56 -15.56
N GLU A 214 -15.43 20.71 -16.22
CA GLU A 214 -14.98 20.88 -17.61
C GLU A 214 -15.99 20.32 -18.63
N MET A 215 -17.06 19.67 -18.15
CA MET A 215 -18.16 19.17 -18.97
C MET A 215 -19.50 19.60 -18.33
N PRO A 216 -20.44 20.20 -19.09
CA PRO A 216 -21.79 20.48 -18.60
C PRO A 216 -22.61 19.20 -18.33
N GLU A 217 -23.54 19.26 -17.38
CA GLU A 217 -24.38 18.12 -16.99
C GLU A 217 -25.19 17.57 -18.17
N ASP A 218 -25.87 18.43 -18.95
CA ASP A 218 -26.71 18.02 -20.09
C ASP A 218 -25.90 17.26 -21.15
N ARG A 219 -24.68 17.73 -21.42
CA ARG A 219 -23.76 17.08 -22.37
C ARG A 219 -23.28 15.74 -21.82
N LEU A 220 -22.97 15.66 -20.53
CA LEU A 220 -22.59 14.40 -19.89
C LEU A 220 -23.73 13.38 -19.97
N LEU A 221 -24.96 13.78 -19.63
CA LEU A 221 -26.14 12.92 -19.71
C LEU A 221 -26.36 12.40 -21.14
N LEU A 222 -26.20 13.28 -22.13
CA LEU A 222 -26.27 12.91 -23.53
C LEU A 222 -25.23 11.84 -23.90
N LEU A 223 -23.96 12.08 -23.55
CA LEU A 223 -22.86 11.17 -23.84
C LEU A 223 -22.99 9.84 -23.10
N GLU A 224 -23.41 9.87 -21.84
CA GLU A 224 -23.52 8.69 -21.00
C GLU A 224 -24.59 7.71 -21.50
N VAL A 225 -25.73 8.23 -21.98
CA VAL A 225 -26.81 7.44 -22.59
C VAL A 225 -26.40 6.86 -23.94
N ASN A 226 -25.64 7.61 -24.74
CA ASN A 226 -25.33 7.23 -26.12
C ASN A 226 -24.03 6.42 -26.26
N ILE A 227 -23.07 6.52 -25.33
CA ILE A 227 -21.91 5.63 -25.34
C ILE A 227 -22.36 4.32 -24.66
N GLU A 228 -22.41 3.22 -25.39
CA GLU A 228 -22.90 1.96 -24.83
C GLU A 228 -21.79 1.20 -24.11
N LEU A 229 -21.96 0.96 -22.81
CA LEU A 229 -21.09 0.10 -22.02
C LEU A 229 -21.98 -0.87 -21.24
N GLN A 230 -21.90 -2.15 -21.58
CA GLN A 230 -22.66 -3.19 -20.91
C GLN A 230 -21.72 -4.26 -20.40
N TYR A 231 -21.84 -4.58 -19.12
CA TYR A 231 -21.23 -5.75 -18.51
C TYR A 231 -22.35 -6.68 -18.08
N GLN A 232 -22.33 -7.89 -18.63
CA GLN A 232 -23.22 -8.96 -18.18
C GLN A 232 -22.84 -9.46 -16.78
N PHE A 233 -21.53 -9.43 -16.47
CA PHE A 233 -20.95 -10.00 -15.26
C PHE A 233 -20.04 -8.98 -14.56
N PHE A 234 -20.05 -9.00 -13.23
CA PHE A 234 -19.22 -8.10 -12.41
C PHE A 234 -17.73 -8.33 -12.63
N GLU A 235 -17.38 -9.60 -12.78
CA GLU A 235 -16.03 -10.12 -12.82
C GLU A 235 -15.30 -9.61 -14.07
N ASP A 236 -16.03 -9.35 -15.14
CA ASP A 236 -15.52 -8.74 -16.37
C ASP A 236 -15.21 -7.26 -16.20
N LEU A 237 -16.09 -6.52 -15.50
CA LEU A 237 -15.85 -5.11 -15.16
C LEU A 237 -14.63 -4.98 -14.24
N LEU A 238 -14.57 -5.83 -13.20
CA LEU A 238 -13.46 -5.86 -12.27
C LEU A 238 -12.15 -6.22 -12.96
N SER A 239 -12.15 -7.24 -13.82
CA SER A 239 -11.00 -7.65 -14.63
C SER A 239 -10.50 -6.52 -15.53
N ASP A 240 -11.39 -5.82 -16.22
CA ASP A 240 -11.02 -4.69 -17.08
C ASP A 240 -10.44 -3.52 -16.29
N VAL A 241 -11.04 -3.17 -15.14
CA VAL A 241 -10.52 -2.12 -14.26
C VAL A 241 -9.11 -2.45 -13.78
N ILE A 242 -8.91 -3.67 -13.26
CA ILE A 242 -7.61 -4.15 -12.79
C ILE A 242 -6.60 -4.16 -13.93
N PHE A 243 -7.00 -4.64 -15.11
CA PHE A 243 -6.12 -4.68 -16.28
C PHE A 243 -5.64 -3.28 -16.65
N ILE A 244 -6.56 -2.31 -16.82
CA ILE A 244 -6.19 -0.94 -17.18
C ILE A 244 -5.23 -0.33 -16.15
N ARG A 245 -5.47 -0.58 -14.85
CA ARG A 245 -4.62 -0.07 -13.76
C ARG A 245 -3.23 -0.68 -13.78
N LYS A 246 -3.13 -2.01 -13.94
CA LYS A 246 -1.85 -2.73 -14.04
C LYS A 246 -1.01 -2.26 -15.21
N TYR A 247 -1.63 -2.07 -16.39
CA TYR A 247 -0.91 -1.70 -17.62
C TYR A 247 -0.86 -0.18 -17.88
N ASN A 248 -1.27 0.65 -16.92
CA ASN A 248 -1.16 2.11 -17.06
C ASN A 248 0.30 2.58 -17.24
N HIS A 249 1.26 1.95 -16.57
CA HIS A 249 2.69 2.33 -16.63
C HIS A 249 3.33 2.14 -18.01
N VAL A 250 2.74 1.32 -18.89
CA VAL A 250 3.16 1.16 -20.29
C VAL A 250 2.31 1.98 -21.26
N SER A 251 1.56 2.97 -20.75
CA SER A 251 0.66 3.83 -21.55
C SER A 251 -0.37 3.03 -22.35
N TYR A 252 -0.99 2.02 -21.71
CA TYR A 252 -2.04 1.22 -22.34
C TYR A 252 -3.13 2.11 -22.95
N LEU A 253 -3.40 1.91 -24.25
CA LEU A 253 -4.32 2.71 -25.07
C LEU A 253 -4.06 4.23 -25.03
N GLY A 254 -2.86 4.67 -24.65
CA GLY A 254 -2.50 6.08 -24.53
C GLY A 254 -3.24 6.82 -23.40
N LEU A 255 -3.90 6.10 -22.49
CA LEU A 255 -4.74 6.69 -21.43
C LEU A 255 -3.94 7.57 -20.46
N SER A 256 -2.66 7.25 -20.24
CA SER A 256 -1.76 8.02 -19.37
C SER A 256 -1.45 9.43 -19.91
N ASP A 257 -1.72 9.67 -21.19
CA ASP A 257 -1.34 10.90 -21.88
C ASP A 257 -2.52 11.90 -21.97
N TRP A 258 -3.68 11.53 -21.43
CA TRP A 258 -4.89 12.32 -21.50
C TRP A 258 -4.84 13.48 -20.51
N ASP A 259 -5.09 14.68 -21.01
CA ASP A 259 -5.11 15.91 -20.22
C ASP A 259 -6.33 16.74 -20.62
N TYR A 260 -6.86 17.50 -19.67
CA TYR A 260 -8.08 18.30 -19.82
C TYR A 260 -7.78 19.79 -20.02
N THR A 261 -6.52 20.21 -19.85
CA THR A 261 -6.15 21.62 -19.91
C THR A 261 -4.84 21.84 -20.67
N GLU A 262 -4.76 22.94 -21.41
CA GLU A 262 -3.51 23.35 -22.04
C GLU A 262 -2.51 23.80 -20.97
N ARG A 263 -1.36 23.12 -20.92
CA ARG A 263 -0.29 23.39 -19.97
C ARG A 263 0.61 24.52 -20.46
N GLN A 264 1.10 25.35 -19.54
CA GLN A 264 2.05 26.42 -19.88
C GLN A 264 3.37 25.85 -20.39
N ASP A 265 3.92 26.48 -21.43
CA ASP A 265 5.22 26.11 -21.98
C ASP A 265 6.33 26.19 -20.90
N MET A 266 7.33 25.33 -21.02
CA MET A 266 8.52 25.25 -20.14
C MET A 266 8.26 24.88 -18.68
N LYS A 267 7.07 24.40 -18.32
CA LYS A 267 6.79 23.80 -17.02
C LYS A 267 6.50 22.31 -17.16
N VAL A 268 6.97 21.52 -16.19
CA VAL A 268 6.69 20.09 -16.14
C VAL A 268 5.37 19.88 -15.41
N TYR A 269 4.45 19.19 -16.08
CA TYR A 269 3.18 18.78 -15.52
C TYR A 269 3.03 17.27 -15.72
N SER A 270 2.34 16.63 -14.79
CA SER A 270 1.88 15.26 -14.94
C SER A 270 0.40 15.28 -15.30
N PRO A 271 -0.03 14.53 -16.33
CA PRO A 271 -1.44 14.29 -16.57
C PRO A 271 -2.15 13.67 -15.33
N PRO A 272 -3.48 13.81 -15.21
CA PRO A 272 -4.23 13.15 -14.15
C PRO A 272 -4.04 11.62 -14.18
N SER A 273 -3.95 11.02 -13.00
CA SER A 273 -3.74 9.58 -12.85
C SER A 273 -4.91 8.77 -13.39
N VAL A 274 -4.64 7.85 -14.31
CA VAL A 274 -5.63 6.87 -14.80
C VAL A 274 -6.25 6.08 -13.67
N TYR A 275 -5.47 5.76 -12.65
CA TYR A 275 -5.95 5.05 -11.46
C TYR A 275 -7.11 5.78 -10.78
N ASP A 276 -7.04 7.12 -10.72
CA ASP A 276 -8.02 7.95 -10.01
C ASP A 276 -9.25 8.16 -10.87
N TRP A 277 -9.09 8.61 -12.13
CA TRP A 277 -10.25 8.94 -12.95
C TRP A 277 -11.02 7.71 -13.45
N LEU A 278 -10.38 6.54 -13.57
CA LEU A 278 -11.06 5.29 -13.93
C LEU A 278 -12.12 4.88 -12.89
N LEU A 279 -11.92 5.24 -11.61
CA LEU A 279 -12.87 4.93 -10.54
C LEU A 279 -14.20 5.64 -10.72
N HIS A 280 -14.23 6.79 -11.40
CA HIS A 280 -15.47 7.48 -11.69
C HIS A 280 -16.42 6.61 -12.53
N GLY A 281 -15.91 5.98 -13.60
CA GLY A 281 -16.71 5.12 -14.46
C GLY A 281 -17.15 3.83 -13.76
N LEU A 282 -16.25 3.19 -13.01
CA LEU A 282 -16.57 2.02 -12.18
C LEU A 282 -17.70 2.31 -11.18
N CYS A 283 -17.54 3.36 -10.36
CA CYS A 283 -18.51 3.67 -9.30
C CYS A 283 -19.86 4.09 -9.87
N LEU A 284 -19.87 4.88 -10.96
CA LEU A 284 -21.11 5.26 -11.64
C LEU A 284 -21.85 4.04 -12.19
N TYR A 285 -21.13 3.14 -12.88
CA TYR A 285 -21.72 1.93 -13.45
C TYR A 285 -22.45 1.12 -12.38
N LEU A 286 -21.80 0.92 -11.23
CA LEU A 286 -22.36 0.17 -10.10
C LEU A 286 -23.53 0.92 -9.42
N LEU A 287 -23.41 2.24 -9.25
CA LEU A 287 -24.44 3.07 -8.61
C LEU A 287 -25.75 3.14 -9.40
N LYS A 288 -25.75 2.89 -10.71
CA LYS A 288 -26.96 2.88 -11.55
C LYS A 288 -27.87 1.66 -11.35
N GLY A 289 -27.60 0.80 -10.37
CA GLY A 289 -28.38 -0.41 -10.13
C GLY A 289 -27.91 -1.61 -10.95
N ASN A 290 -26.82 -1.48 -11.69
CA ASN A 290 -26.06 -2.62 -12.23
C ASN A 290 -25.20 -3.30 -11.16
N ALA A 291 -25.45 -3.01 -9.87
CA ALA A 291 -24.83 -3.71 -8.75
C ALA A 291 -25.21 -5.20 -8.86
N PRO A 292 -24.26 -6.07 -9.21
CA PRO A 292 -24.59 -7.39 -9.72
C PRO A 292 -24.87 -8.39 -8.58
N HIS A 293 -25.59 -9.45 -8.93
CA HIS A 293 -25.44 -10.72 -8.22
C HIS A 293 -24.00 -11.19 -8.42
N VAL A 294 -23.13 -10.92 -7.45
CA VAL A 294 -21.71 -11.29 -7.49
C VAL A 294 -21.54 -12.73 -7.04
N MET A 295 -20.86 -13.54 -7.85
CA MET A 295 -20.41 -14.86 -7.42
C MET A 295 -18.93 -14.77 -7.05
N MET A 296 -18.66 -14.57 -5.76
CA MET A 296 -17.29 -14.37 -5.26
C MET A 296 -16.34 -15.52 -5.63
N SER A 297 -16.84 -16.74 -5.84
CA SER A 297 -16.05 -17.92 -6.20
C SER A 297 -15.44 -17.87 -7.60
N VAL A 298 -16.01 -17.08 -8.53
CA VAL A 298 -15.51 -16.97 -9.92
C VAL A 298 -14.62 -15.75 -10.14
N ILE A 299 -14.44 -14.92 -9.11
CA ILE A 299 -13.50 -13.79 -9.16
C ILE A 299 -12.08 -14.34 -8.98
N LEU A 300 -11.24 -14.08 -9.97
CA LEU A 300 -9.84 -14.48 -9.95
C LEU A 300 -9.04 -13.59 -9.00
N ASP A 301 -8.17 -14.20 -8.21
CA ASP A 301 -7.38 -13.46 -7.22
C ASP A 301 -6.46 -12.41 -7.84
N ASP A 302 -6.42 -11.23 -7.25
CA ASP A 302 -5.55 -10.14 -7.67
C ASP A 302 -5.05 -9.31 -6.48
N ASP A 303 -3.84 -8.77 -6.58
CA ASP A 303 -3.26 -7.90 -5.55
C ASP A 303 -3.93 -6.53 -5.52
N ASP A 304 -4.51 -6.08 -6.64
CA ASP A 304 -5.25 -4.82 -6.70
C ASP A 304 -6.51 -4.84 -5.82
N HIS A 305 -7.06 -6.01 -5.49
CA HIS A 305 -8.24 -6.15 -4.62
C HIS A 305 -8.05 -5.50 -3.25
N ALA A 306 -6.84 -5.55 -2.69
CA ALA A 306 -6.52 -4.96 -1.38
C ALA A 306 -6.71 -3.43 -1.35
N PHE A 307 -6.49 -2.78 -2.50
CA PHE A 307 -6.49 -1.32 -2.62
C PHE A 307 -7.82 -0.75 -3.15
N LEU A 308 -8.58 -1.55 -3.90
CA LEU A 308 -9.83 -1.11 -4.51
C LEU A 308 -10.89 -0.69 -3.49
N PHE A 309 -10.99 -1.38 -2.34
CA PHE A 309 -11.99 -1.03 -1.33
C PHE A 309 -11.87 0.41 -0.84
N GLU A 310 -10.67 0.84 -0.43
CA GLU A 310 -10.46 2.21 0.07
C GLU A 310 -10.66 3.25 -1.05
N ALA A 311 -10.23 2.91 -2.26
CA ALA A 311 -10.34 3.81 -3.40
C ALA A 311 -11.82 4.03 -3.80
N VAL A 312 -12.61 2.95 -3.85
CA VAL A 312 -14.05 3.01 -4.10
C VAL A 312 -14.77 3.73 -2.97
N LYS A 313 -14.46 3.40 -1.71
CA LYS A 313 -15.05 4.08 -0.54
C LYS A 313 -14.81 5.59 -0.58
N LYS A 314 -13.58 6.01 -0.82
CA LYS A 314 -13.24 7.43 -0.95
C LYS A 314 -14.05 8.10 -2.07
N GLN A 315 -14.15 7.46 -3.24
CA GLN A 315 -14.91 8.01 -4.36
C GLN A 315 -16.41 8.14 -4.05
N LEU A 316 -16.99 7.16 -3.37
CA LEU A 316 -18.39 7.18 -2.94
C LEU A 316 -18.64 8.23 -1.84
N ASP A 317 -17.68 8.46 -0.93
CA ASP A 317 -17.77 9.53 0.06
C ASP A 317 -17.72 10.91 -0.62
N GLU A 318 -16.87 11.10 -1.63
CA GLU A 318 -16.81 12.34 -2.42
C GLU A 318 -18.12 12.64 -3.17
N TYR A 319 -18.75 11.60 -3.74
CA TYR A 319 -20.06 11.69 -4.35
C TYR A 319 -21.16 12.03 -3.35
N LYS A 320 -21.11 11.46 -2.13
CA LYS A 320 -22.06 11.76 -1.07
C LYS A 320 -22.00 13.23 -0.64
N LEU A 321 -20.79 13.77 -0.49
CA LEU A 321 -20.57 15.18 -0.14
C LEU A 321 -21.14 16.13 -1.20
N ASN A 322 -21.12 15.71 -2.47
CA ASN A 322 -21.59 16.50 -3.60
C ASN A 322 -22.86 15.91 -4.24
N LEU A 323 -23.70 15.21 -3.48
CA LEU A 323 -24.84 14.45 -4.02
C LEU A 323 -25.77 15.28 -4.93
N PRO A 324 -26.06 16.57 -4.66
CA PRO A 324 -26.85 17.41 -5.56
C PRO A 324 -26.29 17.56 -6.99
N LYS A 325 -24.98 17.37 -7.19
CA LYS A 325 -24.32 17.40 -8.50
C LYS A 325 -24.50 16.07 -9.27
N TRP A 326 -24.66 14.96 -8.56
CA TRP A 326 -24.52 13.61 -9.14
C TRP A 326 -25.80 12.79 -9.16
N TYR A 327 -26.79 13.12 -8.33
CA TYR A 327 -27.95 12.27 -8.07
C TYR A 327 -28.74 11.87 -9.34
N ARG A 328 -28.79 12.74 -10.35
CA ARG A 328 -29.42 12.46 -11.65
C ARG A 328 -28.64 11.42 -12.45
N LEU A 329 -27.31 11.56 -12.50
CA LEU A 329 -26.42 10.61 -13.16
C LEU A 329 -26.48 9.22 -12.52
N PHE A 330 -26.74 9.13 -11.22
CA PHE A 330 -26.93 7.86 -10.52
C PHE A 330 -28.31 7.23 -10.76
N GLY A 331 -29.24 7.94 -11.42
CA GLY A 331 -30.61 7.48 -11.61
C GLY A 331 -31.37 7.33 -10.29
N LEU A 332 -31.14 8.24 -9.33
CA LEU A 332 -31.77 8.20 -8.00
C LEU A 332 -33.08 8.99 -7.91
N ALA A 333 -33.34 9.91 -8.84
CA ALA A 333 -34.48 10.82 -8.75
C ALA A 333 -35.39 10.88 -9.99
N GLY A 334 -35.13 10.08 -11.03
CA GLY A 334 -35.77 10.29 -12.33
C GLY A 334 -35.64 11.76 -12.79
N ASP A 335 -36.71 12.32 -13.36
CA ASP A 335 -36.80 13.74 -13.74
C ASP A 335 -37.10 14.70 -12.56
N SER A 336 -37.19 14.19 -11.32
CA SER A 336 -37.59 15.01 -10.18
C SER A 336 -36.54 16.08 -9.84
N LYS A 337 -37.03 17.29 -9.55
CA LYS A 337 -36.22 18.39 -9.00
C LYS A 337 -36.19 18.24 -7.48
N LEU A 338 -35.01 18.43 -6.86
CA LEU A 338 -34.82 18.43 -5.40
C LEU A 338 -35.58 19.62 -4.75
N THR A 339 -36.90 19.55 -4.67
CA THR A 339 -37.75 20.68 -4.26
C THR A 339 -38.18 20.60 -2.80
N SER A 340 -38.27 19.40 -2.24
CA SER A 340 -38.65 19.18 -0.83
C SER A 340 -37.56 18.46 -0.03
N GLU A 341 -37.55 18.65 1.28
CA GLU A 341 -36.61 17.98 2.18
C GLU A 341 -36.84 16.46 2.26
N GLN A 342 -38.09 16.01 2.06
CA GLN A 342 -38.44 14.59 2.00
C GLN A 342 -37.82 13.90 0.78
N GLU A 343 -37.84 14.54 -0.39
CA GLU A 343 -37.19 14.01 -1.61
C GLU A 343 -35.67 13.90 -1.44
N LYS A 344 -35.04 14.90 -0.80
CA LYS A 344 -33.61 14.85 -0.51
C LYS A 344 -33.25 13.66 0.38
N ASN A 345 -34.03 13.41 1.43
CA ASN A 345 -33.81 12.28 2.34
C ASN A 345 -33.99 10.94 1.63
N GLN A 346 -35.01 10.78 0.78
CA GLN A 346 -35.22 9.56 -0.01
C GLN A 346 -34.06 9.27 -0.98
N ILE A 347 -33.53 10.31 -1.63
CA ILE A 347 -32.38 10.19 -2.54
C ILE A 347 -31.13 9.80 -1.76
N LEU A 348 -30.91 10.39 -0.58
CA LEU A 348 -29.79 10.04 0.29
C LEU A 348 -29.90 8.58 0.78
N GLU A 349 -31.07 8.16 1.24
CA GLU A 349 -31.31 6.76 1.66
C GLU A 349 -31.06 5.78 0.52
N SER A 350 -31.55 6.08 -0.69
CA SER A 350 -31.33 5.26 -1.89
C SER A 350 -29.85 5.20 -2.28
N TYR A 351 -29.14 6.32 -2.17
CA TYR A 351 -27.69 6.39 -2.38
C TYR A 351 -26.94 5.52 -1.35
N GLU A 352 -27.28 5.64 -0.07
CA GLU A 352 -26.67 4.88 1.03
C GLU A 352 -26.94 3.38 0.90
N GLU A 353 -28.13 2.97 0.45
CA GLU A 353 -28.44 1.57 0.21
C GLU A 353 -27.57 0.99 -0.93
N ARG A 354 -27.48 1.69 -2.07
CA ARG A 354 -26.69 1.24 -3.22
C ARG A 354 -25.20 1.21 -2.90
N THR A 355 -24.68 2.25 -2.24
CA THR A 355 -23.27 2.29 -1.82
C THR A 355 -22.94 1.20 -0.82
N ARG A 356 -23.83 0.87 0.13
CA ARG A 356 -23.62 -0.24 1.06
C ARG A 356 -23.45 -1.57 0.31
N LYS A 357 -24.30 -1.87 -0.67
CA LYS A 357 -24.18 -3.10 -1.49
C LYS A 357 -22.84 -3.16 -2.24
N ILE A 358 -22.41 -2.03 -2.83
CA ILE A 358 -21.12 -1.92 -3.51
C ILE A 358 -19.97 -2.17 -2.53
N LEU A 359 -19.97 -1.47 -1.40
CA LEU A 359 -18.91 -1.56 -0.40
C LEU A 359 -18.78 -2.97 0.18
N THR A 360 -19.90 -3.66 0.45
CA THR A 360 -19.87 -5.06 0.92
C THR A 360 -19.15 -6.00 -0.07
N VAL A 361 -19.33 -5.81 -1.38
CA VAL A 361 -18.61 -6.60 -2.39
C VAL A 361 -17.11 -6.33 -2.33
N PHE A 362 -16.70 -5.07 -2.34
CA PHE A 362 -15.27 -4.71 -2.29
C PHE A 362 -14.62 -5.07 -0.94
N GLU A 363 -15.37 -5.01 0.16
CA GLU A 363 -14.95 -5.47 1.47
C GLU A 363 -14.68 -6.97 1.44
N GLN A 364 -15.59 -7.76 0.85
CA GLN A 364 -15.40 -9.21 0.71
C GLN A 364 -14.20 -9.55 -0.19
N LEU A 365 -13.96 -8.78 -1.27
CA LEU A 365 -12.77 -8.94 -2.11
C LEU A 365 -11.49 -8.72 -1.33
N LYS A 366 -11.44 -7.66 -0.51
CA LYS A 366 -10.31 -7.38 0.37
C LYS A 366 -10.10 -8.50 1.39
N ILE A 367 -11.16 -8.95 2.06
CA ILE A 367 -11.09 -10.05 3.03
C ILE A 367 -10.58 -11.33 2.37
N ASN A 368 -11.07 -11.69 1.18
CA ASN A 368 -10.62 -12.88 0.47
C ASN A 368 -9.12 -12.80 0.11
N HIS A 369 -8.66 -11.62 -0.34
CA HIS A 369 -7.25 -11.38 -0.59
C HIS A 369 -6.41 -11.56 0.68
N ASP A 370 -6.80 -10.95 1.80
CA ASP A 370 -6.11 -11.08 3.09
C ASP A 370 -6.09 -12.53 3.59
N VAL A 371 -7.19 -13.26 3.43
CA VAL A 371 -7.29 -14.68 3.79
C VAL A 371 -6.31 -15.52 2.99
N ARG A 372 -6.23 -15.32 1.67
CA ARG A 372 -5.27 -16.03 0.82
C ARG A 372 -3.83 -15.74 1.24
N GLN A 373 -3.47 -14.48 1.43
CA GLN A 373 -2.12 -14.11 1.89
C GLN A 373 -1.78 -14.76 3.24
N ASN A 374 -2.74 -14.81 4.17
CA ASN A 374 -2.55 -15.51 5.43
C ASN A 374 -2.41 -17.04 5.24
N GLN A 375 -3.16 -17.67 4.33
CA GLN A 375 -3.02 -19.10 4.02
C GLN A 375 -1.63 -19.40 3.43
N GLU A 376 -1.17 -18.60 2.48
CA GLU A 376 0.16 -18.72 1.87
C GLU A 376 1.26 -18.56 2.94
N LEU A 377 1.13 -17.55 3.81
CA LEU A 377 2.07 -17.29 4.88
C LEU A 377 2.08 -18.43 5.92
N VAL A 378 0.91 -18.96 6.29
CA VAL A 378 0.80 -20.08 7.25
C VAL A 378 1.41 -21.35 6.69
N ALA A 379 1.23 -21.63 5.39
CA ALA A 379 1.80 -22.81 4.75
C ALA A 379 3.33 -22.79 4.64
N GLU A 380 3.94 -21.60 4.67
CA GLU A 380 5.38 -21.44 4.53
C GLU A 380 6.12 -21.83 5.83
N SER A 381 7.25 -22.54 5.70
CA SER A 381 8.07 -22.92 6.86
C SER A 381 8.94 -21.75 7.32
N LEU A 382 9.18 -21.66 8.63
CA LEU A 382 10.07 -20.64 9.18
C LEU A 382 11.53 -20.86 8.77
N ASP A 383 12.16 -19.81 8.28
CA ASP A 383 13.58 -19.71 7.98
C ASP A 383 14.39 -19.60 9.29
N ILE A 384 15.13 -20.66 9.59
CA ILE A 384 15.95 -20.78 10.81
C ILE A 384 17.07 -19.74 10.84
N GLN A 385 17.65 -19.37 9.70
CA GLN A 385 18.71 -18.38 9.66
C GLN A 385 18.18 -17.01 10.08
N ARG A 386 17.03 -16.60 9.53
CA ARG A 386 16.37 -15.32 9.90
C ARG A 386 15.96 -15.28 11.36
N ILE A 387 15.48 -16.41 11.89
CA ILE A 387 15.19 -16.56 13.32
C ILE A 387 16.46 -16.29 14.12
N ASN A 388 17.56 -16.96 13.80
CA ASN A 388 18.81 -16.80 14.53
C ASN A 388 19.34 -15.36 14.47
N GLU A 389 19.28 -14.71 13.30
CA GLU A 389 19.65 -13.29 13.15
C GLU A 389 18.78 -12.37 14.01
N PHE A 390 17.47 -12.65 14.12
CA PHE A 390 16.58 -11.91 15.00
C PHE A 390 16.87 -12.18 16.49
N LYS A 391 17.14 -13.44 16.87
CA LYS A 391 17.52 -13.80 18.24
C LYS A 391 18.82 -13.12 18.67
N GLU A 392 19.81 -13.04 17.79
CA GLU A 392 21.06 -12.30 18.07
C GLU A 392 20.81 -10.80 18.25
N ARG A 393 19.94 -10.18 17.44
CA ARG A 393 19.54 -8.78 17.64
C ARG A 393 18.87 -8.55 18.98
N LEU A 394 17.94 -9.42 19.37
CA LEU A 394 17.27 -9.37 20.68
C LEU A 394 18.28 -9.54 21.83
N LYS A 395 19.20 -10.50 21.72
CA LYS A 395 20.26 -10.73 22.71
C LYS A 395 21.12 -9.48 22.91
N LEU A 396 21.61 -8.89 21.82
CA LEU A 396 22.45 -7.68 21.88
C LEU A 396 21.69 -6.50 22.52
N ALA A 397 20.41 -6.33 22.16
CA ALA A 397 19.56 -5.29 22.73
C ALA A 397 19.32 -5.49 24.24
N TRP A 398 19.03 -6.73 24.67
CA TRP A 398 18.89 -7.08 26.08
C TRP A 398 20.18 -6.84 26.85
N LYS A 399 21.31 -7.35 26.36
CA LYS A 399 22.62 -7.22 27.01
C LYS A 399 22.99 -5.75 27.23
N LYS A 400 22.79 -4.91 26.21
CA LYS A 400 23.05 -3.47 26.28
C LYS A 400 22.23 -2.77 27.37
N GLN A 401 21.02 -3.25 27.68
CA GLN A 401 20.11 -2.61 28.66
C GLN A 401 20.09 -3.28 30.04
N CYS A 402 20.59 -4.51 30.14
CA CYS A 402 20.64 -5.30 31.38
C CYS A 402 21.96 -5.12 32.14
N PHE A 403 22.50 -3.89 32.17
CA PHE A 403 23.79 -3.57 32.79
C PHE A 403 23.91 -3.98 34.26
N ILE A 404 22.78 -4.09 34.98
CA ILE A 404 22.79 -4.50 36.38
C ILE A 404 23.49 -5.84 36.60
N TYR A 405 23.38 -6.79 35.66
CA TYR A 405 24.06 -8.08 35.80
C TYR A 405 25.58 -7.96 35.67
N ASP A 406 26.05 -7.13 34.76
CA ASP A 406 27.49 -6.86 34.59
C ASP A 406 28.05 -6.17 35.84
N LEU A 407 27.26 -5.30 36.48
CA LEU A 407 27.60 -4.66 37.75
C LEU A 407 27.82 -5.69 38.87
N PHE A 408 26.89 -6.64 39.04
CA PHE A 408 27.03 -7.70 40.05
C PHE A 408 28.19 -8.64 39.76
N ASP A 409 28.45 -8.96 38.49
CA ASP A 409 29.61 -9.78 38.09
C ASP A 409 30.93 -9.08 38.40
N HIS A 410 31.03 -7.77 38.10
CA HIS A 410 32.23 -6.98 38.35
C HIS A 410 32.66 -7.02 39.82
N PHE A 411 31.70 -6.88 40.74
CA PHE A 411 31.94 -6.96 42.18
C PHE A 411 31.97 -8.39 42.73
N GLN A 412 31.88 -9.41 41.88
CA GLN A 412 31.92 -10.84 42.23
C GLN A 412 30.83 -11.26 43.24
N ASN A 413 29.66 -10.63 43.16
CA ASN A 413 28.56 -10.79 44.11
C ASN A 413 27.39 -11.61 43.56
N VAL A 414 27.72 -12.59 42.72
CA VAL A 414 26.76 -13.46 42.05
C VAL A 414 26.81 -14.87 42.62
N VAL A 415 25.66 -15.36 43.08
CA VAL A 415 25.48 -16.73 43.57
C VAL A 415 24.68 -17.52 42.54
N ILE A 416 25.36 -18.45 41.86
CA ILE A 416 24.72 -19.32 40.87
C ILE A 416 23.91 -20.41 41.59
N LYS A 417 22.60 -20.44 41.38
CA LYS A 417 21.71 -21.47 41.92
C LYS A 417 21.60 -22.66 40.96
N LYS A 418 21.57 -23.87 41.52
CA LYS A 418 21.36 -25.12 40.76
C LYS A 418 19.90 -25.33 40.33
N SER A 419 18.95 -24.62 40.95
CA SER A 419 17.53 -24.70 40.64
C SER A 419 16.94 -23.30 40.53
N GLU A 420 15.98 -23.15 39.62
CA GLU A 420 15.19 -21.94 39.45
C GLU A 420 14.17 -21.70 40.57
N LYS A 421 13.92 -22.69 41.43
CA LYS A 421 12.89 -22.60 42.47
C LYS A 421 13.17 -21.45 43.44
N GLY A 422 12.22 -20.53 43.54
CA GLY A 422 12.31 -19.34 44.39
C GLY A 422 12.95 -18.13 43.71
N LEU A 423 13.49 -18.22 42.51
CA LEU A 423 13.94 -17.04 41.79
C LEU A 423 12.76 -16.27 41.19
N GLN A 424 12.94 -14.96 41.03
CA GLN A 424 11.98 -14.10 40.34
C GLN A 424 12.16 -14.24 38.83
N PHE A 425 11.05 -14.15 38.10
CA PHE A 425 11.01 -14.17 36.64
C PHE A 425 11.14 -12.74 36.10
N PHE A 426 12.14 -12.49 35.27
CA PHE A 426 12.35 -11.21 34.58
C PHE A 426 12.19 -11.42 33.08
N GLY A 427 11.00 -11.15 32.55
CA GLY A 427 10.74 -11.32 31.13
C GLY A 427 9.27 -11.30 30.78
N ALA A 428 8.96 -11.85 29.61
CA ALA A 428 7.59 -11.95 29.12
C ALA A 428 7.44 -13.11 28.13
N ASN A 429 6.22 -13.63 28.07
CA ASN A 429 5.74 -14.45 26.96
C ASN A 429 4.82 -13.56 26.13
N ILE A 430 5.22 -13.29 24.90
CA ILE A 430 4.62 -12.26 24.05
C ILE A 430 4.07 -12.94 22.80
N LEU A 431 2.78 -12.75 22.53
CA LEU A 431 2.20 -13.01 21.22
C LEU A 431 2.64 -11.89 20.28
N LEU A 432 3.25 -12.24 19.15
CA LEU A 432 3.68 -11.32 18.12
C LEU A 432 2.75 -11.46 16.89
N PRO A 433 1.70 -10.63 16.76
CA PRO A 433 0.70 -10.79 15.71
C PRO A 433 1.30 -10.56 14.32
N ARG A 434 1.03 -11.47 13.37
CA ARG A 434 1.54 -11.42 11.97
C ARG A 434 3.07 -11.48 11.81
N PHE A 435 3.83 -11.78 12.87
CA PHE A 435 5.29 -11.77 12.80
C PHE A 435 5.88 -12.90 11.96
N LYS A 436 5.11 -13.93 11.57
CA LYS A 436 5.59 -15.00 10.70
C LYS A 436 6.22 -14.45 9.40
N MET A 437 5.70 -13.35 8.87
CA MET A 437 6.24 -12.70 7.67
C MET A 437 7.71 -12.22 7.77
N MET A 438 8.25 -12.06 8.98
CA MET A 438 9.68 -11.72 9.16
C MET A 438 10.61 -12.92 8.96
N PHE A 439 10.06 -14.12 8.90
CA PHE A 439 10.82 -15.37 9.02
C PHE A 439 10.47 -16.36 7.92
N VAL A 440 10.00 -15.88 6.77
CA VAL A 440 9.67 -16.69 5.60
C VAL A 440 10.40 -16.14 4.36
N GLU A 441 10.48 -16.90 3.27
CA GLU A 441 11.24 -16.51 2.07
C GLU A 441 10.40 -15.67 1.10
N ASN A 442 9.25 -16.18 0.68
CA ASN A 442 8.46 -15.60 -0.41
C ASN A 442 7.66 -14.37 0.02
N ASN A 443 7.23 -14.32 1.27
CA ASN A 443 6.45 -13.22 1.85
C ASN A 443 7.24 -12.41 2.89
N PHE A 444 8.56 -12.30 2.71
CA PHE A 444 9.40 -11.63 3.70
C PHE A 444 9.10 -10.12 3.82
N GLN A 445 8.85 -9.67 5.05
CA GLN A 445 8.83 -8.25 5.39
C GLN A 445 9.50 -7.99 6.73
N GLN A 446 10.44 -7.04 6.77
CA GLN A 446 11.09 -6.63 8.00
C GLN A 446 10.20 -5.68 8.83
N ILE A 447 9.97 -6.02 10.10
CA ILE A 447 9.37 -5.12 11.08
C ILE A 447 10.49 -4.43 11.86
N TYR A 448 10.60 -3.11 11.72
CA TYR A 448 11.60 -2.29 12.41
C TYR A 448 11.24 -2.07 13.88
N GLY A 449 12.24 -1.93 14.75
CA GLY A 449 12.05 -1.73 16.20
C GLY A 449 11.68 -2.99 17.00
N SER A 450 11.51 -4.15 16.34
CA SER A 450 11.17 -5.41 17.02
C SER A 450 12.18 -5.84 18.10
N ALA A 451 13.44 -5.40 17.99
CA ALA A 451 14.49 -5.67 18.97
C ALA A 451 14.28 -4.93 20.31
N ASP A 452 13.49 -3.84 20.32
CA ASP A 452 13.26 -3.03 21.51
C ASP A 452 12.50 -3.80 22.61
N LEU A 453 11.79 -4.87 22.24
CA LEU A 453 11.15 -5.79 23.18
C LEU A 453 12.14 -6.36 24.20
N ALA A 454 13.33 -6.76 23.73
CA ALA A 454 14.37 -7.32 24.58
C ALA A 454 15.09 -6.24 25.40
N ALA A 455 15.27 -5.05 24.81
CA ALA A 455 15.80 -3.88 25.50
C ALA A 455 14.93 -3.49 26.71
N ASP A 456 13.61 -3.50 26.55
CA ASP A 456 12.68 -3.17 27.63
C ASP A 456 12.70 -4.21 28.76
N ILE A 457 12.88 -5.49 28.45
CA ILE A 457 13.06 -6.55 29.46
C ILE A 457 14.36 -6.35 30.24
N GLY A 458 15.46 -5.99 29.56
CA GLY A 458 16.72 -5.62 30.21
C GLY A 458 16.53 -4.45 31.18
N ARG A 459 15.86 -3.37 30.73
CA ARG A 459 15.57 -2.20 31.56
C ARG A 459 14.69 -2.54 32.77
N ARG A 460 13.65 -3.36 32.60
CA ARG A 460 12.78 -3.82 33.70
C ARG A 460 13.55 -4.64 34.74
N THR A 461 14.53 -5.43 34.29
CA THR A 461 15.41 -6.21 35.19
C THR A 461 16.23 -5.26 36.07
N SER A 462 16.88 -4.26 35.48
CA SER A 462 17.60 -3.21 36.21
C SER A 462 16.68 -2.42 37.16
N ASN A 463 15.47 -2.07 36.71
CA ASN A 463 14.49 -1.38 37.56
C ASN A 463 14.01 -2.22 38.74
N SER A 464 13.99 -3.55 38.61
CA SER A 464 13.61 -4.44 39.71
C SER A 464 14.62 -4.41 40.84
N PHE A 465 15.92 -4.28 40.52
CA PHE A 465 16.95 -4.02 41.53
C PHE A 465 16.73 -2.68 42.23
N LEU A 466 16.53 -1.59 41.46
CA LEU A 466 16.32 -0.26 42.06
C LEU A 466 15.05 -0.22 42.92
N SER A 467 14.01 -0.95 42.52
CA SER A 467 12.75 -1.05 43.28
C SER A 467 12.91 -1.74 44.62
N LEU A 468 13.94 -2.59 44.80
CA LEU A 468 14.29 -3.17 46.10
C LEU A 468 14.69 -2.10 47.12
N LEU A 469 15.22 -0.97 46.64
CA LEU A 469 15.72 0.13 47.47
C LEU A 469 14.65 1.16 47.81
N THR A 470 13.50 1.14 47.11
CA THR A 470 12.42 2.11 47.29
C THR A 470 11.98 2.30 48.74
N PRO A 471 11.78 1.24 49.56
CA PRO A 471 11.38 1.43 50.96
C PRO A 471 12.40 2.25 51.77
N MET A 472 13.69 2.11 51.48
CA MET A 472 14.75 2.85 52.17
C MET A 472 14.92 4.27 51.62
N SER A 473 14.46 4.52 50.39
CA SER A 473 14.46 5.85 49.80
C SER A 473 13.41 6.80 50.38
N VAL A 474 12.36 6.29 51.06
CA VAL A 474 11.26 7.12 51.59
C VAL A 474 11.79 8.15 52.58
N ASP A 475 12.62 7.71 53.52
CA ASP A 475 13.20 8.55 54.59
C ASP A 475 14.56 9.16 54.21
N ALA A 476 14.96 9.06 52.94
CA ALA A 476 16.23 9.59 52.48
C ALA A 476 16.28 11.13 52.60
N PRO A 477 17.37 11.71 53.14
CA PRO A 477 17.49 13.15 53.35
C PRO A 477 17.46 13.91 52.02
N LEU A 478 16.77 15.05 52.01
CA LEU A 478 16.75 15.98 50.89
C LEU A 478 17.88 17.01 51.04
N VAL A 479 18.69 17.17 50.00
CA VAL A 479 19.90 18.00 50.01
C VAL A 479 19.90 18.99 48.84
N GLU A 480 20.54 20.15 49.02
CA GLU A 480 20.58 21.22 48.00
C GLU A 480 21.86 21.21 47.15
N ASP A 481 22.98 20.75 47.71
CA ASP A 481 24.28 20.68 47.03
C ASP A 481 24.74 19.22 46.91
N LEU A 482 24.91 18.73 45.68
CA LEU A 482 25.35 17.36 45.42
C LEU A 482 26.76 17.06 45.97
N VAL A 483 27.69 18.02 45.91
CA VAL A 483 29.12 17.80 46.20
C VAL A 483 29.37 17.75 47.69
N ALA A 484 28.89 18.78 48.40
CA ALA A 484 29.05 18.88 49.84
C ALA A 484 28.41 17.66 50.55
N ASN A 485 27.32 17.14 49.98
CA ASN A 485 26.66 15.96 50.51
C ASN A 485 27.32 14.65 50.05
N LEU A 486 27.85 14.55 48.82
CA LEU A 486 28.67 13.40 48.43
C LEU A 486 29.86 13.21 49.37
N ASP A 487 30.62 14.27 49.66
CA ASP A 487 31.78 14.19 50.57
C ASP A 487 31.39 13.78 51.98
N LYS A 488 30.30 14.35 52.49
CA LYS A 488 29.76 14.00 53.80
C LYS A 488 29.34 12.53 53.86
N HIS A 489 28.54 12.07 52.90
CA HIS A 489 28.06 10.70 52.86
C HIS A 489 29.18 9.68 52.59
N ILE A 490 30.20 10.02 51.80
CA ILE A 490 31.41 9.20 51.63
C ILE A 490 32.12 9.03 52.97
N LYS A 491 32.31 10.11 53.71
CA LYS A 491 32.92 10.07 55.02
C LYS A 491 32.07 9.27 56.02
N ASP A 492 30.77 9.53 56.09
CA ASP A 492 29.84 8.85 56.99
C ASP A 492 29.83 7.33 56.76
N LEU A 493 29.82 6.88 55.50
CA LEU A 493 29.86 5.47 55.15
C LEU A 493 31.23 4.82 55.48
N THR A 494 32.32 5.56 55.24
CA THR A 494 33.69 5.12 55.58
C THR A 494 33.88 5.00 57.09
N ASP A 495 33.41 5.97 57.87
CA ASP A 495 33.48 5.99 59.34
C ASP A 495 32.66 4.83 59.96
N LYS A 496 31.61 4.36 59.27
CA LYS A 496 30.85 3.14 59.62
C LYS A 496 31.55 1.83 59.25
N GLY A 497 32.73 1.89 58.61
CA GLY A 497 33.52 0.74 58.17
C GLY A 497 33.20 0.25 56.75
N PHE A 498 32.44 1.01 55.96
CA PHE A 498 32.03 0.64 54.61
C PHE A 498 32.52 1.68 53.58
N PRO A 499 33.82 1.72 53.26
CA PRO A 499 34.35 2.68 52.29
C PRO A 499 33.69 2.46 50.91
N PRO A 500 32.96 3.45 50.36
CA PRO A 500 32.17 3.24 49.16
C PRO A 500 33.04 2.92 47.94
N ASN A 501 32.55 2.03 47.08
CA ASN A 501 33.19 1.64 45.83
C ASN A 501 32.28 1.79 44.60
N LEU A 502 31.07 2.33 44.78
CA LEU A 502 30.18 2.66 43.68
C LEU A 502 29.25 3.83 44.06
N ILE A 503 29.03 4.70 43.08
CA ILE A 503 27.99 5.75 43.12
C ILE A 503 27.01 5.45 41.99
N ILE A 504 25.70 5.41 42.30
CA ILE A 504 24.63 5.24 41.33
C ILE A 504 23.80 6.53 41.29
N ILE A 505 23.65 7.12 40.11
CA ILE A 505 22.88 8.35 39.89
C ILE A 505 21.95 8.22 38.67
N PRO A 506 20.88 9.03 38.59
CA PRO A 506 20.08 9.08 37.38
C PRO A 506 20.83 9.87 36.29
N PRO A 507 20.64 9.54 34.99
CA PRO A 507 21.39 10.16 33.91
C PRO A 507 21.29 11.68 33.86
N GLU A 508 20.18 12.27 34.32
CA GLU A 508 19.97 13.73 34.30
C GLU A 508 21.00 14.48 35.13
N PHE A 509 21.60 13.82 36.13
CA PHE A 509 22.60 14.45 37.00
C PHE A 509 23.90 14.74 36.28
N SER A 510 24.22 13.96 35.23
CA SER A 510 25.40 14.21 34.41
C SER A 510 25.47 15.62 33.83
N TYR A 511 24.32 16.21 33.49
CA TYR A 511 24.25 17.54 32.85
C TYR A 511 23.52 18.60 33.68
N ARG A 512 22.72 18.24 34.70
CA ARG A 512 21.98 19.22 35.52
C ARG A 512 22.68 19.70 36.78
N THR A 513 23.58 18.91 37.36
CA THR A 513 24.09 19.18 38.72
C THR A 513 25.52 19.72 38.76
N GLY A 514 26.12 19.98 37.59
CA GLY A 514 27.50 20.46 37.50
C GLY A 514 28.55 19.43 37.92
N LEU A 515 28.19 18.14 38.04
CA LEU A 515 29.09 17.03 38.43
C LEU A 515 30.41 17.01 37.61
N LEU A 516 30.33 17.34 36.32
CA LEU A 516 31.49 17.43 35.42
C LEU A 516 32.49 18.54 35.75
N LYS A 517 32.07 19.55 36.53
CA LYS A 517 32.89 20.72 36.87
C LYS A 517 33.67 20.53 38.17
N LEU A 518 33.58 19.34 38.78
CA LEU A 518 34.20 19.09 40.07
C LEU A 518 35.70 18.82 39.95
N PRO A 519 36.53 19.31 40.89
CA PRO A 519 37.99 19.14 40.82
C PRO A 519 38.42 17.67 40.86
N ASP A 520 37.71 16.84 41.64
CA ASP A 520 38.01 15.43 41.86
C ASP A 520 37.27 14.49 40.89
N PHE A 521 36.52 15.04 39.93
CA PHE A 521 35.85 14.25 38.91
C PHE A 521 36.83 13.88 37.79
N LYS A 522 36.89 12.59 37.48
CA LYS A 522 37.66 12.05 36.36
C LYS A 522 36.69 11.51 35.32
N GLN A 523 36.69 12.12 34.14
CA GLN A 523 35.88 11.63 33.02
C GLN A 523 36.36 10.24 32.58
N LYS A 524 35.43 9.39 32.15
CA LYS A 524 35.75 8.07 31.58
C LYS A 524 36.72 8.22 30.41
N VAL A 525 37.81 7.45 30.43
CA VAL A 525 38.83 7.43 29.35
C VAL A 525 38.81 6.11 28.58
N ASN A 526 38.57 4.98 29.26
CA ASN A 526 38.56 3.66 28.62
C ASN A 526 37.12 3.14 28.46
N PRO A 527 36.65 2.77 27.25
CA PRO A 527 35.35 2.16 27.03
C PRO A 527 35.03 0.96 27.93
N GLU A 528 36.05 0.18 28.32
CA GLU A 528 35.92 -1.02 29.13
C GLU A 528 35.71 -0.77 30.63
N ASP A 529 35.87 0.48 31.10
CA ASP A 529 35.67 0.80 32.52
C ASP A 529 34.20 0.64 32.93
N LEU A 530 33.98 0.13 34.17
CA LEU A 530 32.65 -0.08 34.76
C LEU A 530 31.80 1.19 34.76
N SER A 531 32.41 2.35 35.00
CA SER A 531 31.68 3.61 34.96
C SER A 531 31.24 3.91 33.54
N ASP A 532 29.97 4.19 33.32
CA ASP A 532 29.42 4.72 32.08
C ASP A 532 29.54 6.24 31.99
N PHE A 533 29.92 6.91 33.09
CA PHE A 533 30.08 8.38 33.16
C PHE A 533 31.49 8.86 33.54
N GLY A 534 32.10 8.24 34.55
CA GLY A 534 33.40 8.63 35.10
C GLY A 534 33.53 8.23 36.56
N SER A 535 34.49 8.80 37.28
CA SER A 535 34.66 8.58 38.72
C SER A 535 34.74 9.89 39.50
N TYR A 536 34.38 9.84 40.77
CA TYR A 536 34.60 10.92 41.73
C TYR A 536 35.41 10.39 42.90
N ARG A 537 36.59 10.99 43.14
CA ARG A 537 37.56 10.48 44.13
C ARG A 537 37.88 8.99 43.95
N ASP A 538 38.07 8.58 42.69
CA ASP A 538 38.33 7.20 42.27
C ASP A 538 37.20 6.20 42.57
N ILE A 539 36.02 6.68 42.98
CA ILE A 539 34.81 5.87 43.10
C ILE A 539 34.04 5.93 41.77
N PRO A 540 33.79 4.80 41.08
CA PRO A 540 33.09 4.79 39.81
C PRO A 540 31.64 5.25 39.95
N ILE A 541 31.18 6.03 38.97
CA ILE A 541 29.81 6.52 38.85
C ILE A 541 29.12 5.80 37.70
N VAL A 542 28.02 5.11 38.01
CA VAL A 542 27.16 4.44 37.02
C VAL A 542 25.79 5.08 36.95
N THR A 543 25.16 5.03 35.79
CA THR A 543 23.87 5.65 35.55
C THR A 543 22.79 4.64 35.19
N PHE A 544 21.58 4.81 35.74
CA PHE A 544 20.42 4.00 35.36
C PHE A 544 19.25 4.89 34.97
N TYR A 545 18.76 4.71 33.74
CA TYR A 545 17.55 5.40 33.28
C TYR A 545 16.31 4.73 33.90
N SER A 546 15.86 5.26 35.04
CA SER A 546 14.74 4.73 35.82
C SER A 546 13.95 5.83 36.51
N GLY A 547 12.63 5.80 36.39
CA GLY A 547 11.75 6.68 37.18
C GLY A 547 11.86 6.46 38.69
N VAL A 548 12.30 5.27 39.13
CA VAL A 548 12.49 4.94 40.54
C VAL A 548 13.70 5.68 41.14
N LEU A 549 14.74 5.91 40.34
CA LEU A 549 15.98 6.58 40.76
C LEU A 549 15.89 8.12 40.64
N SER A 550 14.75 8.66 40.23
CA SER A 550 14.60 10.09 39.99
C SER A 550 14.99 10.92 41.22
N ASN A 551 15.89 11.88 41.03
CA ASN A 551 16.47 12.74 42.05
C ASN A 551 17.24 12.04 43.17
N GLN A 552 17.56 10.74 43.06
CA GLN A 552 18.23 9.97 44.11
C GLN A 552 19.70 9.71 43.76
N VAL A 553 20.54 9.71 44.79
CA VAL A 553 21.94 9.25 44.71
C VAL A 553 22.09 8.08 45.67
N ILE A 554 22.63 6.98 45.17
CA ILE A 554 22.94 5.80 45.98
C ILE A 554 24.46 5.71 46.08
N LEU A 555 24.96 5.73 47.30
CA LEU A 555 26.38 5.56 47.62
C LEU A 555 26.55 4.24 48.35
N THR A 556 27.46 3.37 47.90
CA THR A 556 27.51 2.01 48.44
C THR A 556 28.91 1.39 48.42
N LYS A 557 29.14 0.51 49.39
CA LYS A 557 30.09 -0.61 49.30
C LYS A 557 29.35 -1.80 48.68
N PHE A 558 29.25 -1.81 47.35
CA PHE A 558 28.36 -2.67 46.57
C PHE A 558 28.56 -4.17 46.85
N ASP A 559 29.83 -4.58 46.94
CA ASP A 559 30.30 -5.94 47.23
C ASP A 559 29.89 -6.45 48.62
N MET A 560 29.53 -5.56 49.55
CA MET A 560 29.01 -5.96 50.87
C MET A 560 27.50 -5.73 50.98
N ALA A 561 26.96 -4.72 50.31
CA ALA A 561 25.57 -4.32 50.42
C ALA A 561 24.61 -5.29 49.72
N PHE A 562 24.96 -5.79 48.53
CA PHE A 562 24.00 -6.46 47.64
C PHE A 562 24.48 -7.83 47.16
N GLU A 563 23.54 -8.74 46.92
CA GLU A 563 23.80 -10.05 46.30
C GLU A 563 22.80 -10.33 45.19
N LEU A 564 23.25 -10.98 44.13
CA LEU A 564 22.40 -11.51 43.07
C LEU A 564 22.43 -13.04 43.10
N ASP A 565 21.31 -13.64 43.45
CA ASP A 565 21.08 -15.05 43.15
C ASP A 565 20.61 -15.17 41.69
N ILE A 566 21.27 -15.99 40.87
CA ILE A 566 20.87 -16.19 39.47
C ILE A 566 20.87 -17.66 39.09
N TYR A 567 19.96 -18.05 38.20
CA TYR A 567 20.01 -19.37 37.55
C TYR A 567 20.71 -19.25 36.21
N GLN A 568 21.63 -20.18 35.92
CA GLN A 568 22.36 -20.21 34.66
C GLN A 568 22.18 -21.55 33.95
N ASN A 569 22.06 -21.51 32.62
CA ASN A 569 21.98 -22.68 31.75
C ASN A 569 22.86 -22.45 30.51
N LYS A 570 23.69 -23.44 30.14
CA LYS A 570 24.64 -23.35 29.03
C LYS A 570 23.98 -23.20 27.65
N GLU A 571 22.72 -23.60 27.51
CA GLU A 571 21.96 -23.48 26.27
C GLU A 571 21.35 -22.08 26.09
N TRP A 572 21.43 -21.22 27.12
CA TRP A 572 20.87 -19.88 27.10
C TRP A 572 21.91 -18.85 26.66
N TYR A 573 21.44 -17.73 26.11
CA TYR A 573 22.32 -16.65 25.71
C TYR A 573 23.02 -16.03 26.92
N ASP A 574 24.35 -15.90 26.82
CA ASP A 574 25.24 -15.50 27.92
C ASP A 574 24.99 -16.29 29.22
N ASN A 575 24.55 -17.55 29.08
CA ASN A 575 24.11 -18.46 30.13
C ASN A 575 22.90 -17.98 30.97
N ARG A 576 22.24 -16.88 30.60
CA ARG A 576 21.27 -16.16 31.46
C ARG A 576 19.93 -15.87 30.81
N LEU A 577 19.93 -15.58 29.51
CA LEU A 577 18.73 -15.19 28.77
C LEU A 577 18.19 -16.37 27.99
N TYR A 578 17.04 -16.88 28.42
CA TYR A 578 16.26 -17.80 27.60
C TYR A 578 15.53 -17.00 26.52
N LEU A 579 15.65 -17.47 25.27
CA LEU A 579 14.98 -16.88 24.13
C LEU A 579 14.48 -18.00 23.20
N ASN A 580 13.17 -18.15 23.13
CA ASN A 580 12.52 -19.07 22.21
C ASN A 580 11.49 -18.33 21.35
N LEU A 581 11.48 -18.65 20.07
CA LEU A 581 10.52 -18.13 19.10
C LEU A 581 9.91 -19.35 18.41
N LYS A 582 8.59 -19.48 18.47
CA LYS A 582 7.87 -20.64 17.93
C LYS A 582 6.54 -20.23 17.32
N GLU A 583 6.06 -21.05 16.39
CA GLU A 583 4.68 -20.99 15.91
C GLU A 583 3.70 -21.36 17.03
N LEU A 584 2.47 -20.89 16.88
CA LEU A 584 1.39 -21.25 17.80
C LEU A 584 0.94 -22.68 17.52
N SER A 585 0.72 -23.45 18.58
CA SER A 585 0.00 -24.72 18.46
C SER A 585 -1.50 -24.48 18.26
N GLU A 586 -2.25 -25.48 17.80
CA GLU A 586 -3.72 -25.38 17.70
C GLU A 586 -4.38 -25.02 19.04
N GLY A 587 -3.84 -25.53 20.15
CA GLY A 587 -4.29 -25.18 21.50
C GLY A 587 -4.06 -23.71 21.84
N ASP A 588 -2.93 -23.15 21.40
CA ASP A 588 -2.60 -21.74 21.57
C ASP A 588 -3.51 -20.82 20.76
N ILE A 589 -3.77 -21.18 19.49
CA ILE A 589 -4.66 -20.43 18.58
C ILE A 589 -6.06 -20.36 19.17
N ASN A 590 -6.60 -21.49 19.61
CA ASN A 590 -7.94 -21.54 20.22
C ASN A 590 -7.99 -20.73 21.53
N LYS A 591 -6.93 -20.80 22.36
CA LYS A 591 -6.86 -20.03 23.60
C LYS A 591 -6.84 -18.52 23.36
N GLU A 592 -6.02 -18.03 22.42
CA GLU A 592 -5.98 -16.61 22.10
C GLU A 592 -7.26 -16.13 21.40
N PHE A 593 -7.89 -16.97 20.58
CA PHE A 593 -9.19 -16.68 19.97
C PHE A 593 -10.30 -16.52 21.02
N GLU A 594 -10.42 -17.45 21.98
CA GLU A 594 -11.45 -17.39 23.02
C GLU A 594 -11.21 -16.28 24.06
N LYS A 595 -9.95 -15.91 24.29
CA LYS A 595 -9.58 -14.81 25.21
C LYS A 595 -10.11 -13.45 24.76
N ASP A 596 -10.14 -13.19 23.44
CA ASP A 596 -10.68 -11.95 22.88
C ASP A 596 -11.32 -12.15 21.51
N LYS A 597 -12.42 -12.92 21.50
CA LYS A 597 -13.14 -13.28 20.28
C LYS A 597 -13.63 -12.07 19.49
N ALA A 598 -14.07 -11.02 20.19
CA ALA A 598 -14.60 -9.81 19.56
C ALA A 598 -13.50 -9.05 18.81
N ALA A 599 -12.30 -8.90 19.39
CA ALA A 599 -11.20 -8.23 18.71
C ALA A 599 -10.69 -9.04 17.50
N TRP A 600 -10.56 -10.36 17.64
CA TRP A 600 -10.04 -11.19 16.55
C TRP A 600 -10.98 -11.35 15.35
N LYS A 601 -12.30 -11.26 15.59
CA LYS A 601 -13.30 -11.23 14.52
C LYS A 601 -13.39 -9.88 13.81
N LYS A 602 -12.54 -8.92 14.16
CA LYS A 602 -12.42 -7.63 13.48
C LYS A 602 -11.05 -7.53 12.81
N ASP A 603 -11.04 -7.20 11.52
CA ASP A 603 -9.80 -6.84 10.84
C ASP A 603 -9.25 -5.49 11.36
N GLU A 604 -8.07 -5.05 10.91
CA GLU A 604 -7.45 -3.79 11.36
C GLU A 604 -8.27 -2.53 11.04
N LYS A 605 -9.28 -2.66 10.17
CA LYS A 605 -10.18 -1.58 9.76
C LYS A 605 -11.61 -1.76 10.30
N GLY A 606 -11.85 -2.80 11.12
CA GLY A 606 -13.12 -3.06 11.78
C GLY A 606 -14.11 -3.95 11.00
N PHE A 607 -13.67 -4.63 9.93
CA PHE A 607 -14.49 -5.55 9.15
C PHE A 607 -14.68 -6.90 9.83
N ASP A 608 -15.86 -7.50 9.65
CA ASP A 608 -16.22 -8.75 10.29
C ASP A 608 -15.57 -9.95 9.60
N LEU A 609 -14.85 -10.76 10.38
CA LEU A 609 -14.24 -12.01 9.96
C LEU A 609 -15.05 -13.19 10.51
N THR A 610 -15.08 -14.27 9.74
CA THR A 610 -15.57 -15.57 10.25
C THR A 610 -14.59 -16.14 11.29
N ASP A 611 -15.05 -17.07 12.12
CA ASP A 611 -14.20 -17.71 13.13
C ASP A 611 -12.98 -18.41 12.49
N ALA A 612 -13.15 -19.00 11.30
CA ALA A 612 -12.05 -19.63 10.55
C ALA A 612 -11.01 -18.59 10.08
N GLN A 613 -11.46 -17.45 9.54
CA GLN A 613 -10.58 -16.37 9.08
C GLN A 613 -9.84 -15.70 10.24
N ALA A 614 -10.51 -15.51 11.37
CA ALA A 614 -9.90 -14.98 12.58
C ALA A 614 -8.81 -15.92 13.12
N LYS A 615 -9.08 -17.23 13.18
CA LYS A 615 -8.09 -18.23 13.61
C LYS A 615 -6.89 -18.31 12.67
N LEU A 616 -7.12 -18.30 11.36
CA LEU A 616 -6.06 -18.25 10.36
C LEU A 616 -5.17 -17.01 10.56
N ARG A 617 -5.76 -15.85 10.84
CA ARG A 617 -4.99 -14.64 11.16
C ARG A 617 -4.14 -14.82 12.42
N ILE A 618 -4.67 -15.45 13.47
CA ILE A 618 -3.90 -15.76 14.69
C ILE A 618 -2.72 -16.70 14.37
N GLU A 619 -2.93 -17.67 13.49
CA GLU A 619 -1.90 -18.64 13.07
C GLU A 619 -0.69 -17.99 12.36
N THR A 620 -0.86 -16.81 11.75
CA THR A 620 0.27 -16.01 11.22
C THR A 620 1.15 -15.35 12.30
N SER A 621 0.78 -15.51 13.58
CA SER A 621 1.51 -14.94 14.72
C SER A 621 2.61 -15.87 15.19
N LEU A 622 3.53 -15.36 16.01
CA LEU A 622 4.55 -16.16 16.68
C LEU A 622 4.54 -15.91 18.18
N TYR A 623 4.92 -16.92 18.96
CA TYR A 623 5.20 -16.75 20.39
C TYR A 623 6.68 -16.52 20.61
N LEU A 624 6.99 -15.39 21.24
CA LEU A 624 8.31 -15.08 21.78
C LEU A 624 8.30 -15.27 23.29
N GLU A 625 9.09 -16.22 23.76
CA GLU A 625 9.41 -16.40 25.17
C GLU A 625 10.80 -15.80 25.39
N ILE A 626 10.89 -14.73 26.17
CA ILE A 626 12.15 -14.05 26.46
C ILE A 626 12.22 -13.70 27.95
N TRP A 627 13.15 -14.31 28.66
CA TRP A 627 13.24 -14.14 30.11
C TRP A 627 14.57 -14.59 30.73
N SER A 628 14.85 -14.08 31.93
CA SER A 628 15.88 -14.58 32.84
C SER A 628 15.27 -14.85 34.22
N LYS A 629 15.98 -15.61 35.07
CA LYS A 629 15.56 -15.88 36.45
C LYS A 629 16.65 -15.49 37.45
N GLY A 630 16.31 -14.62 38.39
CA GLY A 630 17.21 -14.20 39.45
C GLY A 630 16.49 -13.59 40.65
N ARG A 631 17.24 -13.19 41.67
CA ARG A 631 16.72 -12.50 42.85
C ARG A 631 17.81 -11.59 43.41
N PHE A 632 17.53 -10.30 43.41
CA PHE A 632 18.36 -9.31 44.09
C PHE A 632 18.09 -9.34 45.60
N ARG A 633 19.13 -9.20 46.42
CA ARG A 633 19.05 -9.19 47.88
C ARG A 633 19.92 -8.08 48.47
N ILE A 634 19.46 -7.54 49.59
CA ILE A 634 20.27 -6.68 50.46
C ILE A 634 20.89 -7.59 51.53
N LYS A 635 22.22 -7.68 51.58
CA LYS A 635 22.95 -8.44 52.61
C LYS A 635 23.19 -7.61 53.86
N GLU A 636 23.69 -6.39 53.67
CA GLU A 636 24.04 -5.46 54.75
C GLU A 636 23.44 -4.08 54.46
N PRO A 637 22.29 -3.74 55.06
CA PRO A 637 21.65 -2.43 54.86
C PRO A 637 22.51 -1.23 55.27
N LYS A 638 23.49 -1.41 56.17
CA LYS A 638 24.38 -0.32 56.60
C LYS A 638 25.50 -0.02 55.60
N ALA A 639 25.71 -0.87 54.60
CA ALA A 639 26.77 -0.74 53.60
C ALA A 639 26.37 0.14 52.40
N PHE A 640 25.22 0.82 52.47
CA PHE A 640 24.84 1.83 51.49
C PHE A 640 24.01 2.94 52.12
N GLU A 641 23.98 4.08 51.45
CA GLU A 641 23.18 5.25 51.79
C GLU A 641 22.48 5.80 50.56
N ILE A 642 21.29 6.37 50.77
CA ILE A 642 20.51 7.04 49.73
C ILE A 642 20.23 8.46 50.20
N PHE A 643 20.45 9.44 49.35
CA PHE A 643 20.02 10.82 49.57
C PHE A 643 19.36 11.39 48.30
N LYS A 644 18.51 12.42 48.47
CA LYS A 644 17.74 13.03 47.38
C LYS A 644 18.23 14.44 47.11
N LEU A 645 18.41 14.80 45.85
CA LEU A 645 18.72 16.17 45.46
C LEU A 645 17.43 16.97 45.27
N LYS A 646 17.38 18.16 45.84
CA LYS A 646 16.33 19.16 45.58
C LYS A 646 16.62 19.81 44.22
N ILE A 647 15.76 19.56 43.24
CA ILE A 647 15.88 20.09 41.86
C ILE A 647 14.83 21.16 41.63
#